data_AF-A0A931UX81-F1
#
_entry.id   AF-A0A931UX81-F1
#
_cell.length_a   1.000
_cell.length_b   1.000
_cell.length_c   1.000
_cell.angle_alpha   90.00
_cell.angle_beta   90.00
_cell.angle_gamma   90.00
#
_symmetry.space_group_name_H-M   'P 1'
#
loop_
_entity.id
_entity.type
_entity.pdbx_description
1 polymer ?
#
loop_
_entity_poly.entity_id
_entity_poly.type
_entity_poly.pdbx_seq_one_letter_code
_entity_poly.pdbx_strand_id
1 'polypeptide(L)'
;KGPDPVATDTRTQLDTYPAGRALADLFATTAAIDGERARLDAVSTGGAQDANAKKAQERAVVSFLEAAALSEILAKWGTVPKSVGSKMLGVLTPIDAGYTALRMGANVFGVPDGFMPFVFRPADVAKGATNFEQMLAMAGDDVKSEQTLESAFTANRREYDRNSLSLEKELGGLRTGFDSKLKDFCGEGFDPSSIVTPADWSKCGASSTGEVAMLKLDIDAANARMKSAQSRLEGIKKKVEIDIKRLAETQAVHADTIHYIDQTGKEVRGLMFMQGVYDAMIEATKVASNASLLNFGAPVAEGAAVGALTAMKGALELQKHELETAMKMKYEESGAKIEKINAMAEIQKQLVDAAQAAVDIDQEVIVVLQANLKLRNALTSVKNLFAEREKAYALVKKDPSNDPSFRILRDQQALALLKARADAQRSMFLAASALTYEINTKVPGLDGAVMNANNAIALDSLTSCLKKIYNNYRTAFGTPQDYAATVSVRKLLGITGPRVDAVTGATLSEGEQFRRLLLQNANLDGRGGVGITFSTNLLPGNSLWSSDVCADRMSSVQAQIVGDFLGDNQAQINLSLTGSSFMRACDGDRVETWTLGKAGSSASSAFAVIQAGVNTFGDVPTPNTSLFGQSVARASWQLVIPGPAAAPTNSDLDLTKIEDVVLKVGHSALPRRSAPMSVDLSCLASIGK
;
A
#
# COMPACT_ATOMS: atom_id res chain seq x y z
N LYS A 1 9.03 36.25 -27.19
CA LYS A 1 8.15 35.08 -27.02
C LYS A 1 8.58 34.02 -28.01
N GLY A 2 9.54 33.18 -27.62
CA GLY A 2 9.89 31.97 -28.37
C GLY A 2 8.88 30.86 -28.05
N PRO A 3 8.75 29.83 -28.89
CA PRO A 3 7.82 28.74 -28.65
C PRO A 3 8.28 27.90 -27.44
N ASP A 4 7.36 27.64 -26.53
CA ASP A 4 7.56 26.75 -25.38
C ASP A 4 7.96 25.35 -25.85
N PRO A 5 8.92 24.68 -25.18
CA PRO A 5 9.20 23.28 -25.45
C PRO A 5 8.00 22.45 -25.01
N VAL A 6 7.49 21.66 -25.96
CA VAL A 6 6.46 20.64 -25.78
C VAL A 6 6.75 19.83 -24.52
N ALA A 7 5.79 19.85 -23.58
CA ALA A 7 5.76 18.97 -22.42
C ALA A 7 5.85 17.52 -22.91
N THR A 8 7.04 16.94 -22.79
CA THR A 8 7.27 15.53 -23.05
C THR A 8 6.51 14.75 -22.01
N ASP A 9 5.63 13.89 -22.50
CA ASP A 9 4.73 13.01 -21.75
C ASP A 9 5.46 12.26 -20.64
N THR A 10 5.26 12.70 -19.39
CA THR A 10 5.85 12.10 -18.19
C THR A 10 5.25 10.73 -17.86
N ARG A 11 4.17 10.30 -18.54
CA ARG A 11 3.58 8.97 -18.31
C ARG A 11 4.40 7.83 -18.91
N THR A 12 5.11 8.04 -20.02
CA THR A 12 5.87 6.94 -20.67
C THR A 12 7.15 6.53 -19.95
N GLN A 13 7.77 7.41 -19.14
CA GLN A 13 8.89 7.03 -18.25
C GLN A 13 8.46 6.37 -16.94
N LEU A 14 7.17 6.46 -16.59
CA LEU A 14 6.64 5.84 -15.38
C LEU A 14 6.37 4.34 -15.54
N ASP A 15 6.34 3.77 -16.75
CA ASP A 15 5.95 2.37 -16.98
C ASP A 15 7.12 1.40 -17.27
N THR A 16 8.36 1.88 -17.36
CA THR A 16 9.42 1.13 -18.05
C THR A 16 10.10 0.01 -17.24
N TYR A 17 9.93 -0.06 -15.90
CA TYR A 17 10.66 -1.04 -15.05
C TYR A 17 9.90 -1.48 -13.78
N PRO A 18 8.76 -2.19 -13.91
CA PRO A 18 7.95 -2.62 -12.76
C PRO A 18 8.71 -3.54 -11.79
N ALA A 19 9.48 -4.48 -12.29
CA ALA A 19 10.27 -5.40 -11.46
C ALA A 19 11.39 -4.69 -10.67
N GLY A 20 12.05 -3.68 -11.25
CA GLY A 20 13.09 -2.91 -10.57
C GLY A 20 12.57 -2.04 -9.45
N ARG A 21 11.39 -1.43 -9.65
CA ARG A 21 10.68 -0.73 -8.55
C ARG A 21 10.28 -1.69 -7.46
N ALA A 22 9.75 -2.85 -7.83
CA ALA A 22 9.32 -3.83 -6.87
C ALA A 22 10.46 -4.34 -5.98
N LEU A 23 11.63 -4.61 -6.58
CA LEU A 23 12.83 -4.98 -5.83
C LEU A 23 13.34 -3.85 -4.95
N ALA A 24 13.36 -2.61 -5.45
CA ALA A 24 13.74 -1.44 -4.68
C ALA A 24 12.83 -1.19 -3.47
N ASP A 25 11.52 -1.36 -3.65
CA ASP A 25 10.53 -1.23 -2.59
C ASP A 25 10.62 -2.34 -1.55
N LEU A 26 10.77 -3.60 -2.00
CA LEU A 26 11.00 -4.72 -1.10
C LEU A 26 12.25 -4.49 -0.25
N PHE A 27 13.34 -4.03 -0.86
CA PHE A 27 14.58 -3.77 -0.16
C PHE A 27 14.46 -2.61 0.85
N ALA A 28 13.81 -1.51 0.46
CA ALA A 28 13.52 -0.42 1.40
C ALA A 28 12.65 -0.89 2.58
N THR A 29 11.71 -1.80 2.31
CA THR A 29 10.84 -2.41 3.33
C THR A 29 11.64 -3.27 4.30
N THR A 30 12.48 -4.19 3.80
CA THR A 30 13.29 -5.07 4.65
C THR A 30 14.29 -4.28 5.48
N ALA A 31 14.96 -3.29 4.90
CA ALA A 31 15.89 -2.44 5.63
C ALA A 31 15.20 -1.62 6.74
N ALA A 32 13.98 -1.10 6.49
CA ALA A 32 13.19 -0.43 7.51
C ALA A 32 12.76 -1.39 8.64
N ILE A 33 12.30 -2.60 8.31
CA ILE A 33 11.94 -3.64 9.28
C ILE A 33 13.15 -4.03 10.14
N ASP A 34 14.31 -4.24 9.53
CA ASP A 34 15.50 -4.65 10.26
C ASP A 34 16.08 -3.54 11.12
N GLY A 35 15.97 -2.28 10.68
CA GLY A 35 16.25 -1.10 11.50
C GLY A 35 15.35 -1.04 12.75
N GLU A 36 14.03 -1.24 12.58
CA GLU A 36 13.09 -1.30 13.70
C GLU A 36 13.37 -2.48 14.64
N ARG A 37 13.74 -3.64 14.12
CA ARG A 37 14.12 -4.79 14.97
C ARG A 37 15.38 -4.48 15.77
N ALA A 38 16.41 -3.90 15.16
CA ALA A 38 17.63 -3.50 15.87
C ALA A 38 17.31 -2.45 16.96
N ARG A 39 16.38 -1.54 16.68
CA ARG A 39 15.86 -0.58 17.65
C ARG A 39 15.17 -1.28 18.83
N LEU A 40 14.24 -2.20 18.58
CA LEU A 40 13.54 -2.96 19.62
C LEU A 40 14.49 -3.84 20.46
N ASP A 41 15.49 -4.45 19.82
CA ASP A 41 16.51 -5.27 20.48
C ASP A 41 17.33 -4.45 21.50
N ALA A 42 17.41 -3.12 21.36
CA ALA A 42 18.06 -2.24 22.34
C ALA A 42 17.30 -2.10 23.67
N VAL A 43 16.00 -2.43 23.70
CA VAL A 43 15.15 -2.35 24.92
C VAL A 43 15.09 -3.67 25.66
N SER A 44 15.44 -4.80 25.02
CA SER A 44 15.33 -6.10 25.66
C SER A 44 16.32 -6.20 26.83
N THR A 45 15.82 -6.09 28.05
CA THR A 45 16.61 -6.15 29.30
C THR A 45 17.20 -7.53 29.59
N GLY A 46 16.87 -8.54 28.78
CA GLY A 46 17.31 -9.93 28.95
C GLY A 46 18.44 -10.39 28.03
N GLY A 47 18.87 -9.59 27.05
CA GLY A 47 19.94 -9.94 26.11
C GLY A 47 21.29 -9.31 26.49
N ALA A 48 22.40 -10.05 26.34
CA ALA A 48 23.73 -9.44 26.37
C ALA A 48 23.83 -8.41 25.23
N GLN A 49 24.07 -7.14 25.57
CA GLN A 49 24.10 -6.02 24.61
C GLN A 49 25.02 -6.30 23.41
N ASP A 50 26.14 -7.02 23.63
CA ASP A 50 27.05 -7.48 22.58
C ASP A 50 26.41 -8.48 21.60
N ALA A 51 25.53 -9.37 22.07
CA ALA A 51 24.82 -10.32 21.22
C ALA A 51 23.77 -9.61 20.34
N ASN A 52 23.11 -8.58 20.87
CA ASN A 52 22.17 -7.76 20.11
C ASN A 52 22.90 -6.86 19.10
N ALA A 53 24.04 -6.29 19.49
CA ALA A 53 24.92 -5.54 18.57
C ALA A 53 25.42 -6.43 17.42
N LYS A 54 25.80 -7.67 17.70
CA LYS A 54 26.22 -8.64 16.67
C LYS A 54 25.09 -8.96 15.69
N LYS A 55 23.88 -9.21 16.17
CA LYS A 55 22.70 -9.44 15.31
C LYS A 55 22.35 -8.23 14.44
N ALA A 56 22.43 -7.02 15.00
CA ALA A 56 22.22 -5.79 14.25
C ALA A 56 23.29 -5.62 13.16
N GLN A 57 24.56 -5.93 13.46
CA GLN A 57 25.65 -5.92 12.49
C GLN A 57 25.45 -6.97 11.37
N GLU A 58 25.01 -8.18 11.71
CA GLU A 58 24.68 -9.23 10.74
C GLU A 58 23.58 -8.77 9.77
N ARG A 59 22.49 -8.18 10.29
CA ARG A 59 21.41 -7.61 9.46
C ARG A 59 21.89 -6.45 8.58
N ALA A 60 22.77 -5.60 9.11
CA ALA A 60 23.37 -4.49 8.37
C ALA A 60 24.22 -4.97 7.19
N VAL A 61 25.04 -6.01 7.41
CA VAL A 61 25.86 -6.62 6.34
C VAL A 61 24.97 -7.24 5.27
N VAL A 62 23.92 -7.97 5.65
CA VAL A 62 22.97 -8.54 4.69
C VAL A 62 22.30 -7.43 3.87
N SER A 63 21.79 -6.39 4.53
CA SER A 63 21.16 -5.25 3.84
C SER A 63 22.14 -4.53 2.91
N PHE A 64 23.41 -4.36 3.32
CA PHE A 64 24.44 -3.79 2.46
C PHE A 64 24.71 -4.66 1.21
N LEU A 65 24.80 -5.98 1.38
CA LEU A 65 25.01 -6.90 0.26
C LEU A 65 23.83 -6.91 -0.71
N GLU A 66 22.60 -6.83 -0.20
CA GLU A 66 21.37 -6.70 -1.00
C GLU A 66 21.34 -5.36 -1.77
N ALA A 67 21.71 -4.25 -1.13
CA ALA A 67 21.84 -2.94 -1.77
C ALA A 67 22.89 -2.96 -2.89
N ALA A 68 24.06 -3.57 -2.64
CA ALA A 68 25.13 -3.69 -3.61
C ALA A 68 24.71 -4.56 -4.81
N ALA A 69 24.04 -5.68 -4.57
CA ALA A 69 23.51 -6.55 -5.62
C ALA A 69 22.46 -5.84 -6.49
N LEU A 70 21.54 -5.09 -5.86
CA LEU A 70 20.55 -4.31 -6.59
C LEU A 70 21.21 -3.17 -7.38
N SER A 71 22.21 -2.49 -6.81
CA SER A 71 22.97 -1.44 -7.49
C SER A 71 23.68 -1.97 -8.74
N GLU A 72 24.27 -3.16 -8.68
CA GLU A 72 24.88 -3.84 -9.85
C GLU A 72 23.86 -4.17 -10.94
N ILE A 73 22.67 -4.66 -10.55
CA ILE A 73 21.57 -4.91 -11.49
C ILE A 73 21.13 -3.60 -12.17
N LEU A 74 20.99 -2.54 -11.39
CA LEU A 74 20.59 -1.21 -11.87
C LEU A 74 21.66 -0.57 -12.76
N ALA A 75 22.94 -0.77 -12.47
CA ALA A 75 24.05 -0.30 -13.31
C ALA A 75 24.02 -0.94 -14.70
N LYS A 76 23.63 -2.22 -14.80
CA LYS A 76 23.46 -2.92 -16.09
C LYS A 76 22.28 -2.43 -16.92
N TRP A 77 21.36 -1.66 -16.34
CA TRP A 77 20.21 -1.09 -17.07
C TRP A 77 20.52 0.26 -17.73
N GLY A 78 21.72 0.81 -17.54
CA GLY A 78 22.21 2.01 -18.24
C GLY A 78 21.65 3.34 -17.72
N THR A 79 20.34 3.45 -17.50
CA THR A 79 19.70 4.61 -16.86
C THR A 79 18.75 4.18 -15.75
N VAL A 80 19.15 4.41 -14.51
CA VAL A 80 18.30 4.14 -13.34
C VAL A 80 17.17 5.17 -13.29
N PRO A 81 15.89 4.76 -13.31
CA PRO A 81 14.79 5.70 -13.15
C PRO A 81 14.92 6.44 -11.81
N LYS A 82 14.69 7.76 -11.81
CA LYS A 82 14.77 8.59 -10.58
C LYS A 82 13.91 8.05 -9.43
N SER A 83 12.78 7.40 -9.75
CA SER A 83 11.89 6.77 -8.77
C SER A 83 12.50 5.55 -8.07
N VAL A 84 13.45 4.86 -8.70
CA VAL A 84 14.19 3.75 -8.10
C VAL A 84 15.36 4.28 -7.27
N GLY A 85 16.13 5.23 -7.84
CA GLY A 85 17.29 5.81 -7.14
C GLY A 85 16.92 6.60 -5.88
N SER A 86 15.81 7.34 -5.89
CA SER A 86 15.33 8.07 -4.71
C SER A 86 14.92 7.18 -3.53
N LYS A 87 14.46 5.95 -3.81
CA LYS A 87 14.11 4.97 -2.76
C LYS A 87 15.33 4.28 -2.13
N MET A 88 16.46 4.27 -2.84
CA MET A 88 17.72 3.71 -2.33
C MET A 88 18.52 4.69 -1.48
N LEU A 89 18.26 6.00 -1.61
CA LEU A 89 18.93 7.03 -0.82
C LEU A 89 18.57 6.91 0.67
N GLY A 90 19.57 6.63 1.51
CA GLY A 90 19.40 6.54 2.96
C GLY A 90 18.75 5.24 3.45
N VAL A 91 18.69 4.20 2.63
CA VAL A 91 18.09 2.90 2.99
C VAL A 91 18.79 2.20 4.15
N LEU A 92 20.09 2.44 4.34
CA LEU A 92 20.85 1.91 5.47
C LEU A 92 20.76 2.79 6.73
N THR A 93 20.23 4.01 6.62
CA THR A 93 20.16 4.97 7.74
C THR A 93 19.39 4.41 8.95
N PRO A 94 18.24 3.73 8.80
CA PRO A 94 17.54 3.14 9.94
C PRO A 94 18.37 2.08 10.67
N ILE A 95 19.12 1.28 9.93
CA ILE A 95 19.97 0.22 10.48
C ILE A 95 21.18 0.82 11.19
N ASP A 96 21.83 1.81 10.59
CA ASP A 96 22.97 2.52 11.18
C ASP A 96 22.57 3.25 12.47
N ALA A 97 21.39 3.88 12.48
CA ALA A 97 20.82 4.50 13.67
C ALA A 97 20.56 3.48 14.79
N GLY A 98 19.97 2.33 14.47
CA GLY A 98 19.72 1.25 15.44
C GLY A 98 21.02 0.66 16.01
N TYR A 99 22.02 0.42 15.17
CA TYR A 99 23.33 -0.09 15.59
C TYR A 99 24.11 0.95 16.42
N THR A 100 24.08 2.21 16.02
CA THR A 100 24.69 3.31 16.77
C THR A 100 24.05 3.46 18.15
N ALA A 101 22.73 3.34 18.25
CA ALA A 101 22.03 3.37 19.54
C ALA A 101 22.50 2.23 20.46
N LEU A 102 22.60 1.00 19.93
CA LEU A 102 23.12 -0.17 20.65
C LEU A 102 24.56 0.04 21.17
N ARG A 103 25.42 0.71 20.39
CA ARG A 103 26.85 0.91 20.72
C ARG A 103 27.11 2.10 21.65
N MET A 104 26.36 3.19 21.48
CA MET A 104 26.55 4.42 22.27
C MET A 104 25.86 4.36 23.65
N GLY A 105 25.16 3.26 23.97
CA GLY A 105 24.31 3.19 25.15
C GLY A 105 23.20 4.24 25.12
N ALA A 106 22.87 4.74 23.92
CA ALA A 106 21.70 5.57 23.75
C ALA A 106 20.47 4.69 23.95
N ASN A 107 19.43 5.25 24.54
CA ASN A 107 18.16 4.53 24.64
C ASN A 107 17.60 4.25 23.23
N VAL A 108 16.49 3.52 23.19
CA VAL A 108 15.78 3.09 21.98
C VAL A 108 15.41 4.21 20.99
N PHE A 109 15.52 5.47 21.38
CA PHE A 109 15.25 6.64 20.53
C PHE A 109 16.52 7.33 20.02
N GLY A 110 17.70 6.72 20.23
CA GLY A 110 18.99 7.30 19.86
C GLY A 110 19.35 8.52 20.70
N VAL A 111 18.84 8.60 21.93
CA VAL A 111 19.09 9.70 22.87
C VAL A 111 19.96 9.19 24.02
N PRO A 112 21.11 9.82 24.32
CA PRO A 112 21.93 9.45 25.47
C PRO A 112 21.18 9.65 26.79
N ASP A 113 21.49 8.83 27.80
CA ASP A 113 20.92 9.00 29.13
C ASP A 113 21.28 10.36 29.74
N GLY A 114 20.28 11.02 30.35
CA GLY A 114 20.44 12.35 30.94
C GLY A 114 20.55 13.51 29.94
N PHE A 115 20.51 13.22 28.64
CA PHE A 115 20.40 14.25 27.61
C PHE A 115 19.00 14.88 27.62
N MET A 116 18.96 16.21 27.59
CA MET A 116 17.72 16.96 27.49
C MET A 116 17.78 17.96 26.32
N PRO A 117 16.83 17.89 25.37
CA PRO A 117 16.77 18.80 24.24
C PRO A 117 16.29 20.19 24.68
N PHE A 118 17.08 21.22 24.42
CA PHE A 118 16.72 22.61 24.69
C PHE A 118 16.32 23.31 23.39
N VAL A 119 15.03 23.61 23.22
CA VAL A 119 14.46 24.28 22.05
C VAL A 119 13.77 25.59 22.39
N PHE A 120 13.70 25.96 23.66
CA PHE A 120 12.95 27.12 24.11
C PHE A 120 13.36 28.38 23.34
N ARG A 121 12.35 29.07 22.80
CA ARG A 121 12.47 30.36 22.15
C ARG A 121 11.51 31.36 22.81
N PRO A 122 12.02 32.52 23.27
CA PRO A 122 11.17 33.57 23.81
C PRO A 122 10.11 34.10 22.82
N ALA A 123 10.38 34.01 21.51
CA ALA A 123 9.44 34.45 20.47
C ALA A 123 8.25 33.48 20.27
N ASP A 124 8.40 32.21 20.70
CA ASP A 124 7.43 31.14 20.43
C ASP A 124 6.55 30.82 21.67
N VAL A 125 6.31 31.80 22.55
CA VAL A 125 5.51 31.61 23.79
C VAL A 125 4.10 31.08 23.52
N ALA A 126 3.55 31.35 22.33
CA ALA A 126 2.28 30.77 21.89
C ALA A 126 2.29 29.22 21.83
N LYS A 127 3.46 28.61 21.65
CA LYS A 127 3.67 27.15 21.67
C LYS A 127 3.95 26.61 23.07
N GLY A 128 4.14 27.47 24.07
CA GLY A 128 4.48 27.09 25.43
C GLY A 128 5.37 28.12 26.13
N ALA A 129 5.17 28.29 27.44
CA ALA A 129 5.95 29.18 28.28
C ALA A 129 7.25 28.53 28.79
N THR A 130 7.38 27.21 28.64
CA THR A 130 8.53 26.41 29.10
C THR A 130 9.17 25.61 27.96
N ASN A 131 10.39 25.11 28.19
CA ASN A 131 11.05 24.24 27.22
C ASN A 131 10.25 22.94 26.99
N PHE A 132 9.67 22.38 28.06
CA PHE A 132 8.79 21.22 27.97
C PHE A 132 7.57 21.48 27.07
N GLU A 133 6.84 22.56 27.30
CA GLU A 133 5.63 22.85 26.53
C GLU A 133 5.93 23.08 25.05
N GLN A 134 7.01 23.80 24.72
CA GLN A 134 7.43 23.99 23.33
C GLN A 134 7.90 22.68 22.67
N MET A 135 8.64 21.84 23.39
CA MET A 135 9.00 20.50 22.90
C MET A 135 7.76 19.62 22.69
N LEU A 136 6.79 19.69 23.60
CA LEU A 136 5.55 18.93 23.50
C LEU A 136 4.69 19.42 22.32
N ALA A 137 4.68 20.72 22.05
CA ALA A 137 4.02 21.28 20.88
C ALA A 137 4.67 20.78 19.58
N MET A 138 6.01 20.75 19.51
CA MET A 138 6.73 20.18 18.38
C MET A 138 6.43 18.68 18.20
N ALA A 139 6.48 17.90 19.29
CA ALA A 139 6.12 16.49 19.25
C ALA A 139 4.66 16.27 18.82
N GLY A 140 3.76 17.18 19.20
CA GLY A 140 2.36 17.17 18.76
C GLY A 140 2.19 17.30 17.24
N ASP A 141 3.10 17.96 16.54
CA ASP A 141 3.06 18.03 15.08
C ASP A 141 3.44 16.69 14.43
N ASP A 142 4.41 15.97 15.00
CA ASP A 142 4.78 14.62 14.56
C ASP A 142 3.67 13.60 14.88
N VAL A 143 3.02 13.71 16.05
CA VAL A 143 1.86 12.87 16.42
C VAL A 143 0.70 13.08 15.43
N LYS A 144 0.41 14.34 15.04
CA LYS A 144 -0.62 14.62 14.01
C LYS A 144 -0.25 14.03 12.65
N SER A 145 1.03 14.04 12.29
CA SER A 145 1.53 13.43 11.06
C SER A 145 1.29 11.90 11.07
N GLU A 146 1.63 11.23 12.17
CA GLU A 146 1.34 9.80 12.38
C GLU A 146 -0.16 9.51 12.31
N GLN A 147 -0.98 10.29 13.01
CA GLN A 147 -2.44 10.14 13.01
C GLN A 147 -3.06 10.29 11.62
N THR A 148 -2.56 11.24 10.82
CA THR A 148 -3.01 11.45 9.44
C THR A 148 -2.69 10.23 8.58
N LEU A 149 -1.47 9.69 8.70
CA LEU A 149 -1.04 8.50 7.97
C LEU A 149 -1.74 7.23 8.44
N GLU A 150 -2.01 7.09 9.75
CA GLU A 150 -2.74 5.95 10.31
C GLU A 150 -4.20 5.93 9.84
N SER A 151 -4.82 7.11 9.79
CA SER A 151 -6.18 7.27 9.26
C SER A 151 -6.24 6.92 7.77
N ALA A 152 -5.28 7.40 6.98
CA ALA A 152 -5.18 7.08 5.56
C ALA A 152 -4.95 5.57 5.33
N PHE A 153 -4.02 4.97 6.08
CA PHE A 153 -3.74 3.54 6.01
C PHE A 153 -4.97 2.70 6.36
N THR A 154 -5.69 3.04 7.43
CA THR A 154 -6.90 2.32 7.85
C THR A 154 -8.03 2.47 6.85
N ALA A 155 -8.21 3.66 6.26
CA ALA A 155 -9.21 3.90 5.22
C ALA A 155 -8.90 3.07 3.97
N ASN A 156 -7.65 3.07 3.50
CA ASN A 156 -7.23 2.30 2.34
C ASN A 156 -7.32 0.80 2.57
N ARG A 157 -7.01 0.32 3.78
CA ARG A 157 -7.23 -1.09 4.15
C ARG A 157 -8.70 -1.48 4.08
N ARG A 158 -9.60 -0.67 4.64
CA ARG A 158 -11.06 -0.93 4.59
C ARG A 158 -11.61 -0.86 3.16
N GLU A 159 -11.09 0.05 2.34
CA GLU A 159 -11.45 0.13 0.92
C GLU A 159 -10.98 -1.11 0.17
N TYR A 160 -9.75 -1.58 0.41
CA TYR A 160 -9.25 -2.82 -0.15
C TYR A 160 -10.11 -4.03 0.25
N ASP A 161 -10.42 -4.19 1.54
CA ASP A 161 -11.25 -5.30 2.01
C ASP A 161 -12.65 -5.26 1.36
N ARG A 162 -13.24 -4.07 1.19
CA ARG A 162 -14.51 -3.90 0.47
C ARG A 162 -14.40 -4.24 -1.01
N ASN A 163 -13.35 -3.81 -1.68
CA ASN A 163 -13.14 -4.08 -3.11
C ASN A 163 -12.89 -5.57 -3.36
N SER A 164 -12.14 -6.24 -2.47
CA SER A 164 -11.92 -7.69 -2.52
C SER A 164 -13.23 -8.46 -2.35
N LEU A 165 -14.06 -8.10 -1.36
CA LEU A 165 -15.39 -8.70 -1.19
C LEU A 165 -16.34 -8.41 -2.36
N SER A 166 -16.28 -7.21 -2.94
CA SER A 166 -17.08 -6.85 -4.12
C SER A 166 -16.67 -7.70 -5.32
N LEU A 167 -15.36 -7.87 -5.53
CA LEU A 167 -14.82 -8.69 -6.60
C LEU A 167 -15.23 -10.17 -6.44
N GLU A 168 -15.15 -10.71 -5.22
CA GLU A 168 -15.62 -12.07 -4.92
C GLU A 168 -17.12 -12.24 -5.18
N LYS A 169 -17.93 -11.21 -4.86
CA LYS A 169 -19.37 -11.23 -5.13
C LYS A 169 -19.67 -11.15 -6.62
N GLU A 170 -18.99 -10.27 -7.35
CA GLU A 170 -19.11 -10.16 -8.81
C GLU A 170 -18.67 -11.46 -9.50
N LEU A 171 -17.61 -12.10 -9.01
CA LEU A 171 -17.18 -13.44 -9.42
C LEU A 171 -18.26 -14.49 -9.22
N GLY A 172 -18.85 -14.55 -8.02
CA GLY A 172 -19.95 -15.46 -7.72
C GLY A 172 -21.16 -15.21 -8.62
N GLY A 173 -21.50 -13.95 -8.87
CA GLY A 173 -22.58 -13.53 -9.76
C GLY A 173 -22.33 -13.91 -11.22
N LEU A 174 -21.13 -13.63 -11.74
CA LEU A 174 -20.72 -13.98 -13.10
C LEU A 174 -20.71 -15.49 -13.30
N ARG A 175 -20.20 -16.25 -12.31
CA ARG A 175 -20.26 -17.71 -12.30
C ARG A 175 -21.68 -18.23 -12.37
N THR A 176 -22.55 -17.76 -11.47
CA THR A 176 -23.94 -18.19 -11.43
C THR A 176 -24.67 -17.82 -12.72
N GLY A 177 -24.37 -16.66 -13.31
CA GLY A 177 -24.95 -16.22 -14.59
C GLY A 177 -24.57 -17.09 -15.78
N PHE A 178 -23.28 -17.42 -15.93
CA PHE A 178 -22.84 -18.34 -16.98
C PHE A 178 -23.33 -19.77 -16.75
N ASP A 179 -23.26 -20.27 -15.52
CA ASP A 179 -23.71 -21.61 -15.16
C ASP A 179 -25.23 -21.76 -15.38
N SER A 180 -26.03 -20.74 -15.04
CA SER A 180 -27.48 -20.72 -15.32
C SER A 180 -27.77 -20.77 -16.82
N LYS A 181 -27.13 -19.92 -17.63
CA LYS A 181 -27.31 -19.94 -19.08
C LYS A 181 -26.90 -21.28 -19.70
N LEU A 182 -25.80 -21.87 -19.23
CA LEU A 182 -25.38 -23.20 -19.67
C LEU A 182 -26.40 -24.29 -19.31
N LYS A 183 -27.04 -24.20 -18.14
CA LYS A 183 -28.15 -25.08 -17.75
C LYS A 183 -29.41 -24.85 -18.56
N ASP A 184 -29.74 -23.61 -18.94
CA ASP A 184 -30.88 -23.34 -19.82
C ASP A 184 -30.73 -24.07 -21.18
N PHE A 185 -29.52 -24.09 -21.72
CA PHE A 185 -29.23 -24.79 -22.98
C PHE A 185 -29.05 -26.31 -22.81
N CYS A 186 -28.31 -26.77 -21.80
CA CYS A 186 -27.89 -28.17 -21.64
C CYS A 186 -28.74 -28.99 -20.67
N GLY A 187 -29.61 -28.34 -19.89
CA GLY A 187 -30.47 -28.91 -18.85
C GLY A 187 -29.95 -28.74 -17.41
N GLU A 188 -30.85 -28.84 -16.44
CA GLU A 188 -30.59 -28.55 -15.01
C GLU A 188 -29.52 -29.46 -14.37
N GLY A 189 -29.42 -30.70 -14.86
CA GLY A 189 -28.44 -31.69 -14.41
C GLY A 189 -27.05 -31.52 -15.04
N PHE A 190 -26.86 -30.53 -15.92
CA PHE A 190 -25.56 -30.25 -16.52
C PHE A 190 -24.64 -29.53 -15.52
N ASP A 191 -23.46 -30.09 -15.29
CA ASP A 191 -22.39 -29.45 -14.50
C ASP A 191 -21.29 -28.90 -15.42
N PRO A 192 -21.23 -27.57 -15.62
CA PRO A 192 -20.17 -26.93 -16.40
C PRO A 192 -18.76 -27.24 -15.90
N SER A 193 -18.58 -27.51 -14.61
CA SER A 193 -17.27 -27.83 -14.03
C SER A 193 -16.75 -29.23 -14.38
N SER A 194 -17.60 -30.08 -14.96
CA SER A 194 -17.25 -31.45 -15.38
C SER A 194 -16.68 -31.54 -16.81
N ILE A 195 -16.59 -30.43 -17.53
CA ILE A 195 -16.11 -30.37 -18.91
C ILE A 195 -14.58 -30.21 -18.93
N VAL A 196 -13.86 -31.28 -19.29
CA VAL A 196 -12.39 -31.26 -19.40
C VAL A 196 -11.93 -31.54 -20.84
N THR A 197 -12.69 -32.35 -21.56
CA THR A 197 -12.37 -32.79 -22.92
C THR A 197 -13.52 -32.50 -23.90
N PRO A 198 -13.26 -32.45 -25.21
CA PRO A 198 -14.32 -32.30 -26.21
C PRO A 198 -15.41 -33.37 -26.15
N ALA A 199 -15.10 -34.56 -25.63
CA ALA A 199 -16.05 -35.67 -25.47
C ALA A 199 -17.08 -35.41 -24.36
N ASP A 200 -16.78 -34.56 -23.38
CA ASP A 200 -17.68 -34.26 -22.26
C ASP A 200 -18.92 -33.46 -22.69
N TRP A 201 -18.86 -32.80 -23.85
CA TRP A 201 -20.01 -32.12 -24.46
C TRP A 201 -21.17 -33.05 -24.80
N SER A 202 -20.92 -34.36 -24.90
CA SER A 202 -21.97 -35.38 -25.06
C SER A 202 -22.97 -35.39 -23.89
N LYS A 203 -22.55 -34.93 -22.70
CA LYS A 203 -23.39 -34.78 -21.50
C LYS A 203 -24.38 -33.60 -21.60
N CYS A 204 -24.15 -32.66 -22.52
CA CYS A 204 -25.08 -31.55 -22.77
C CYS A 204 -26.36 -32.08 -23.44
N GLY A 205 -27.51 -31.80 -22.85
CA GLY A 205 -28.80 -32.35 -23.27
C GLY A 205 -28.92 -33.85 -23.02
N ALA A 206 -28.25 -34.39 -21.99
CA ALA A 206 -28.44 -35.76 -21.51
C ALA A 206 -29.64 -35.87 -20.54
N SER A 207 -29.92 -34.80 -19.79
CA SER A 207 -31.18 -34.65 -19.06
C SER A 207 -32.31 -34.33 -20.05
N SER A 208 -33.54 -34.79 -19.80
CA SER A 208 -34.72 -34.50 -20.65
C SER A 208 -35.19 -33.04 -20.60
N THR A 209 -34.31 -32.12 -20.21
CA THR A 209 -34.58 -30.70 -19.99
C THR A 209 -33.50 -29.87 -20.70
N GLY A 210 -33.85 -28.65 -21.11
CA GLY A 210 -32.95 -27.73 -21.83
C GLY A 210 -33.11 -27.78 -23.36
N GLU A 211 -32.70 -26.71 -24.03
CA GLU A 211 -32.89 -26.52 -25.47
C GLU A 211 -32.25 -27.64 -26.31
N VAL A 212 -31.04 -28.08 -25.94
CA VAL A 212 -30.33 -29.16 -26.65
C VAL A 212 -31.05 -30.50 -26.50
N ALA A 213 -31.65 -30.78 -25.34
CA ALA A 213 -32.42 -32.00 -25.12
C ALA A 213 -33.72 -32.00 -25.93
N MET A 214 -34.41 -30.85 -25.98
CA MET A 214 -35.63 -30.69 -26.80
C MET A 214 -35.31 -30.88 -28.29
N LEU A 215 -34.21 -30.30 -28.78
CA LEU A 215 -33.78 -30.48 -30.17
C LEU A 215 -33.41 -31.94 -30.49
N LYS A 216 -32.79 -32.67 -29.56
CA LYS A 216 -32.54 -34.11 -29.74
C LYS A 216 -33.86 -34.91 -29.81
N LEU A 217 -34.81 -34.60 -28.94
CA LEU A 217 -36.12 -35.24 -28.93
C LEU A 217 -36.91 -34.96 -30.21
N ASP A 218 -36.81 -33.74 -30.75
CA ASP A 218 -37.40 -33.37 -32.05
C ASP A 218 -36.76 -34.16 -33.20
N ILE A 219 -35.44 -34.37 -33.18
CA ILE A 219 -34.73 -35.20 -34.16
C ILE A 219 -35.17 -36.66 -34.05
N ASP A 220 -35.28 -37.21 -32.83
CA ASP A 220 -35.74 -38.59 -32.61
C ASP A 220 -37.20 -38.77 -33.08
N ALA A 221 -38.06 -37.80 -32.80
CA ALA A 221 -39.43 -37.79 -33.28
C ALA A 221 -39.52 -37.71 -34.81
N ALA A 222 -38.71 -36.86 -35.44
CA ALA A 222 -38.63 -36.74 -36.90
C ALA A 222 -38.08 -38.03 -37.54
N ASN A 223 -37.05 -38.65 -36.95
CA ASN A 223 -36.53 -39.94 -37.38
C ASN A 223 -37.56 -41.06 -37.25
N ALA A 224 -38.36 -41.06 -36.18
CA ALA A 224 -39.45 -42.03 -36.01
C ALA A 224 -40.55 -41.85 -37.07
N ARG A 225 -40.93 -40.60 -37.40
CA ARG A 225 -41.87 -40.30 -38.50
C ARG A 225 -41.32 -40.74 -39.84
N MET A 226 -40.05 -40.44 -40.13
CA MET A 226 -39.36 -40.90 -41.34
C MET A 226 -39.38 -42.43 -41.45
N LYS A 227 -39.05 -43.15 -40.36
CA LYS A 227 -39.09 -44.63 -40.34
C LYS A 227 -40.50 -45.19 -40.54
N SER A 228 -41.51 -44.50 -40.02
CA SER A 228 -42.92 -44.85 -40.26
C SER A 228 -43.31 -44.64 -41.73
N ALA A 229 -42.91 -43.52 -42.34
CA ALA A 229 -43.15 -43.25 -43.76
C ALA A 229 -42.42 -44.26 -44.67
N GLN A 230 -41.19 -44.64 -44.31
CA GLN A 230 -40.43 -45.71 -44.98
C GLN A 230 -41.19 -47.04 -44.95
N SER A 231 -41.69 -47.43 -43.77
CA SER A 231 -42.46 -48.68 -43.62
C SER A 231 -43.74 -48.67 -44.47
N ARG A 232 -44.40 -47.51 -44.61
CA ARG A 232 -45.57 -47.33 -45.48
C ARG A 232 -45.21 -47.51 -46.96
N LEU A 233 -44.11 -46.91 -47.41
CA LEU A 233 -43.64 -47.03 -48.79
C LEU A 233 -43.25 -48.48 -49.14
N GLU A 234 -42.55 -49.18 -48.24
CA GLU A 234 -42.26 -50.62 -48.40
C GLU A 234 -43.53 -51.46 -48.49
N GLY A 235 -44.55 -51.12 -47.70
CA GLY A 235 -45.86 -51.76 -47.76
C GLY A 235 -46.53 -51.58 -49.13
N ILE A 236 -46.51 -50.36 -49.68
CA ILE A 236 -47.05 -50.06 -51.00
C ILE A 236 -46.26 -50.82 -52.09
N LYS A 237 -44.93 -50.85 -52.01
CA LYS A 237 -44.07 -51.59 -52.94
C LYS A 237 -44.43 -53.08 -52.98
N LYS A 238 -44.53 -53.72 -51.82
CA LYS A 238 -44.91 -55.14 -51.72
C LYS A 238 -46.31 -55.38 -52.29
N LYS A 239 -47.25 -54.46 -52.05
CA LYS A 239 -48.62 -54.55 -52.59
C LYS A 239 -48.62 -54.47 -54.12
N VAL A 240 -47.90 -53.52 -54.71
CA VAL A 240 -47.74 -53.38 -56.17
C VAL A 240 -47.09 -54.64 -56.76
N GLU A 241 -46.05 -55.19 -56.14
CA GLU A 241 -45.40 -56.41 -56.61
C GLU A 241 -46.35 -57.62 -56.59
N ILE A 242 -47.15 -57.75 -55.54
CA ILE A 242 -48.18 -58.79 -55.42
C ILE A 242 -49.26 -58.61 -56.50
N ASP A 243 -49.74 -57.39 -56.71
CA ASP A 243 -50.79 -57.12 -57.71
C ASP A 243 -50.28 -57.31 -59.15
N ILE A 244 -49.01 -57.01 -59.43
CA ILE A 244 -48.36 -57.33 -60.72
C ILE A 244 -48.25 -58.85 -60.91
N LYS A 245 -47.81 -59.60 -59.88
CA LYS A 245 -47.74 -61.07 -59.93
C LYS A 245 -49.12 -61.68 -60.14
N ARG A 246 -50.13 -61.18 -59.43
CA ARG A 246 -51.53 -61.60 -59.58
C ARG A 246 -52.06 -61.32 -60.99
N LEU A 247 -51.74 -60.15 -61.55
CA LEU A 247 -52.08 -59.81 -62.92
C LEU A 247 -51.40 -60.75 -63.93
N ALA A 248 -50.17 -61.16 -63.68
CA ALA A 248 -49.43 -62.11 -64.51
C ALA A 248 -50.00 -63.54 -64.40
N GLU A 249 -50.38 -64.00 -63.21
CA GLU A 249 -50.98 -65.31 -62.97
C GLU A 249 -52.39 -65.44 -63.56
N THR A 250 -53.15 -64.34 -63.61
CA THR A 250 -54.49 -64.31 -64.23
C THR A 250 -54.43 -64.26 -65.77
N GLN A 251 -53.24 -64.10 -66.36
CA GLN A 251 -53.00 -64.00 -67.81
C GLN A 251 -52.37 -65.25 -68.44
N ALA A 252 -52.79 -66.45 -68.03
CA ALA A 252 -52.76 -67.55 -68.99
C ALA A 252 -53.79 -67.21 -70.10
N VAL A 253 -53.30 -66.96 -71.33
CA VAL A 253 -54.02 -66.64 -72.58
C VAL A 253 -54.09 -65.14 -72.97
N HIS A 254 -52.99 -64.60 -73.54
CA HIS A 254 -52.91 -64.00 -74.90
C HIS A 254 -51.64 -63.17 -75.14
N ALA A 255 -50.94 -63.48 -76.24
CA ALA A 255 -49.63 -62.96 -76.64
C ALA A 255 -49.58 -61.45 -76.96
N ASP A 256 -50.72 -60.81 -77.26
CA ASP A 256 -50.77 -59.36 -77.53
C ASP A 256 -50.62 -58.49 -76.27
N THR A 257 -50.71 -59.09 -75.07
CA THR A 257 -50.60 -58.35 -73.80
C THR A 257 -49.15 -58.07 -73.40
N ILE A 258 -48.17 -58.79 -73.99
CA ILE A 258 -46.75 -58.68 -73.66
C ILE A 258 -46.14 -57.35 -74.15
N HIS A 259 -46.63 -56.78 -75.25
CA HIS A 259 -46.08 -55.54 -75.80
C HIS A 259 -46.49 -54.28 -75.00
N TYR A 260 -47.67 -54.33 -74.36
CA TYR A 260 -48.16 -53.27 -73.48
C TYR A 260 -47.53 -53.35 -72.08
N ILE A 261 -47.27 -54.57 -71.57
CA ILE A 261 -46.52 -54.77 -70.32
C ILE A 261 -45.05 -54.38 -70.46
N ASP A 262 -44.40 -54.47 -71.63
CA ASP A 262 -43.03 -53.97 -71.81
C ASP A 262 -42.95 -52.43 -71.89
N GLN A 263 -43.95 -51.77 -72.50
CA GLN A 263 -44.00 -50.30 -72.57
C GLN A 263 -44.35 -49.68 -71.20
N THR A 264 -45.38 -50.18 -70.52
CA THR A 264 -45.70 -49.75 -69.15
C THR A 264 -44.64 -50.25 -68.14
N GLY A 265 -43.98 -51.38 -68.40
CA GLY A 265 -42.85 -51.89 -67.63
C GLY A 265 -41.56 -51.08 -67.77
N LYS A 266 -41.43 -50.24 -68.80
CA LYS A 266 -40.37 -49.22 -68.89
C LYS A 266 -40.71 -47.97 -68.09
N GLU A 267 -41.98 -47.56 -68.03
CA GLU A 267 -42.46 -46.51 -67.11
C GLU A 267 -42.39 -46.95 -65.63
N VAL A 268 -42.68 -48.22 -65.32
CA VAL A 268 -42.51 -48.80 -63.97
C VAL A 268 -41.02 -49.01 -63.62
N ARG A 269 -40.13 -49.18 -64.61
CA ARG A 269 -38.67 -49.10 -64.36
C ARG A 269 -38.20 -47.67 -64.09
N GLY A 270 -38.92 -46.66 -64.61
CA GLY A 270 -38.80 -45.27 -64.15
C GLY A 270 -39.08 -45.13 -62.65
N LEU A 271 -39.94 -45.97 -62.06
CA LEU A 271 -40.16 -46.04 -60.60
C LEU A 271 -39.05 -46.76 -59.83
N MET A 272 -38.17 -47.54 -60.47
CA MET A 272 -36.93 -48.04 -59.82
C MET A 272 -35.88 -46.94 -59.63
N PHE A 273 -36.02 -45.78 -60.28
CA PHE A 273 -35.27 -44.56 -59.96
C PHE A 273 -35.48 -44.15 -58.49
N MET A 274 -36.67 -44.42 -57.94
CA MET A 274 -36.97 -44.17 -56.52
C MET A 274 -36.08 -44.97 -55.59
N GLN A 275 -35.63 -46.17 -55.99
CA GLN A 275 -34.76 -46.99 -55.14
C GLN A 275 -33.33 -46.44 -55.06
N GLY A 276 -32.79 -45.93 -56.18
CA GLY A 276 -31.47 -45.29 -56.21
C GLY A 276 -31.45 -43.92 -55.50
N VAL A 277 -32.53 -43.15 -55.66
CA VAL A 277 -32.76 -41.88 -54.93
C VAL A 277 -32.95 -42.13 -53.42
N TYR A 278 -33.64 -43.21 -53.07
CA TYR A 278 -33.85 -43.67 -51.69
C TYR A 278 -32.56 -44.14 -50.99
N ASP A 279 -31.74 -44.98 -51.65
CA ASP A 279 -30.47 -45.44 -51.07
C ASP A 279 -29.51 -44.26 -50.88
N ALA A 280 -29.50 -43.31 -51.82
CA ALA A 280 -28.75 -42.06 -51.69
C ALA A 280 -29.26 -41.18 -50.53
N MET A 281 -30.58 -41.15 -50.29
CA MET A 281 -31.18 -40.43 -49.15
C MET A 281 -30.83 -41.04 -47.80
N ILE A 282 -30.93 -42.37 -47.68
CA ILE A 282 -30.57 -43.09 -46.46
C ILE A 282 -29.08 -42.89 -46.16
N GLU A 283 -28.24 -42.96 -47.19
CA GLU A 283 -26.81 -42.78 -47.01
C GLU A 283 -26.45 -41.31 -46.74
N ALA A 284 -27.13 -40.34 -47.36
CA ALA A 284 -26.99 -38.92 -46.99
C ALA A 284 -27.42 -38.66 -45.54
N THR A 285 -28.50 -39.31 -45.07
CA THR A 285 -28.98 -39.19 -43.68
C THR A 285 -28.03 -39.86 -42.70
N LYS A 286 -27.49 -41.05 -43.02
CA LYS A 286 -26.49 -41.76 -42.22
C LYS A 286 -25.15 -41.02 -42.17
N VAL A 287 -24.73 -40.44 -43.29
CA VAL A 287 -23.51 -39.62 -43.36
C VAL A 287 -23.72 -38.34 -42.56
N ALA A 288 -24.89 -37.68 -42.66
CA ALA A 288 -25.22 -36.51 -41.84
C ALA A 288 -25.31 -36.84 -40.34
N SER A 289 -25.91 -37.98 -39.96
CA SER A 289 -26.04 -38.41 -38.56
C SER A 289 -24.71 -38.90 -37.98
N ASN A 290 -23.88 -39.63 -38.72
CA ASN A 290 -22.58 -40.13 -38.25
C ASN A 290 -21.47 -39.08 -38.31
N ALA A 291 -21.51 -38.15 -39.28
CA ALA A 291 -20.61 -37.00 -39.27
C ALA A 291 -20.91 -36.05 -38.10
N SER A 292 -22.15 -36.04 -37.58
CA SER A 292 -22.58 -35.12 -36.52
C SER A 292 -22.04 -35.43 -35.11
N LEU A 293 -21.67 -36.67 -34.81
CA LEU A 293 -21.34 -37.08 -33.44
C LEU A 293 -19.83 -37.13 -33.16
N LEU A 294 -18.96 -37.36 -34.15
CA LEU A 294 -17.53 -37.58 -33.90
C LEU A 294 -16.53 -36.92 -34.87
N ASN A 295 -16.92 -36.35 -36.02
CA ASN A 295 -15.95 -35.77 -36.97
C ASN A 295 -16.30 -34.35 -37.46
N PHE A 296 -15.55 -33.39 -36.89
CA PHE A 296 -15.66 -31.94 -37.03
C PHE A 296 -15.02 -31.37 -38.31
N GLY A 297 -15.58 -31.61 -39.50
CA GLY A 297 -15.16 -30.82 -40.67
C GLY A 297 -15.64 -31.29 -42.04
N ALA A 298 -16.86 -30.91 -42.45
CA ALA A 298 -17.24 -30.82 -43.87
C ALA A 298 -18.57 -30.04 -44.07
N PRO A 299 -18.56 -28.69 -44.11
CA PRO A 299 -19.77 -27.91 -44.42
C PRO A 299 -20.23 -28.04 -45.89
N VAL A 300 -19.40 -28.60 -46.78
CA VAL A 300 -19.69 -28.68 -48.23
C VAL A 300 -20.59 -29.87 -48.59
N ALA A 301 -20.55 -30.97 -47.83
CA ALA A 301 -21.32 -32.18 -48.15
C ALA A 301 -22.83 -32.02 -47.86
N GLU A 302 -23.21 -31.30 -46.80
CA GLU A 302 -24.61 -31.06 -46.45
C GLU A 302 -25.31 -30.09 -47.41
N GLY A 303 -24.64 -29.04 -47.88
CA GLY A 303 -25.20 -28.11 -48.85
C GLY A 303 -25.47 -28.75 -50.22
N ALA A 304 -24.58 -29.66 -50.64
CA ALA A 304 -24.76 -30.45 -51.86
C ALA A 304 -25.91 -31.47 -51.72
N ALA A 305 -26.06 -32.11 -50.55
CA ALA A 305 -27.14 -33.05 -50.27
C ALA A 305 -28.51 -32.35 -50.27
N VAL A 306 -28.65 -31.19 -49.61
CA VAL A 306 -29.91 -30.40 -49.61
C VAL A 306 -30.24 -29.89 -51.01
N GLY A 307 -29.24 -29.42 -51.77
CA GLY A 307 -29.43 -28.97 -53.15
C GLY A 307 -29.90 -30.09 -54.09
N ALA A 308 -29.29 -31.29 -53.97
CA ALA A 308 -29.70 -32.46 -54.74
C ALA A 308 -31.13 -32.93 -54.37
N LEU A 309 -31.47 -32.92 -53.08
CA LEU A 309 -32.81 -33.30 -52.61
C LEU A 309 -33.90 -32.32 -53.08
N THR A 310 -33.61 -31.02 -53.08
CA THR A 310 -34.56 -30.00 -53.57
C THR A 310 -34.79 -30.13 -55.08
N ALA A 311 -33.73 -30.44 -55.84
CA ALA A 311 -33.83 -30.72 -57.28
C ALA A 311 -34.63 -32.02 -57.56
N MET A 312 -34.46 -33.05 -56.73
CA MET A 312 -35.25 -34.29 -56.82
C MET A 312 -36.73 -34.07 -56.50
N LYS A 313 -37.05 -33.26 -55.48
CA LYS A 313 -38.43 -32.88 -55.16
C LYS A 313 -39.13 -32.20 -56.35
N GLY A 314 -38.43 -31.29 -57.03
CA GLY A 314 -38.95 -30.63 -58.23
C GLY A 314 -39.23 -31.60 -59.39
N ALA A 315 -38.40 -32.63 -59.56
CA ALA A 315 -38.63 -33.68 -60.55
C ALA A 315 -39.80 -34.61 -60.18
N LEU A 316 -39.97 -34.91 -58.88
CA LEU A 316 -41.05 -35.75 -58.37
C LEU A 316 -42.43 -35.08 -58.42
N GLU A 317 -42.52 -33.77 -58.10
CA GLU A 317 -43.76 -33.00 -58.23
C GLU A 317 -44.21 -32.91 -59.69
N LEU A 318 -43.27 -32.80 -60.64
CA LEU A 318 -43.55 -32.81 -62.07
C LEU A 318 -44.14 -34.16 -62.51
N GLN A 319 -43.55 -35.28 -62.08
CA GLN A 319 -44.05 -36.62 -62.37
C GLN A 319 -45.41 -36.90 -61.76
N LYS A 320 -45.68 -36.41 -60.55
CA LYS A 320 -47.02 -36.49 -59.94
C LYS A 320 -48.07 -35.80 -60.81
N HIS A 321 -47.75 -34.59 -61.30
CA HIS A 321 -48.64 -33.85 -62.20
C HIS A 321 -48.89 -34.56 -63.54
N GLU A 322 -47.86 -35.18 -64.11
CA GLU A 322 -47.98 -35.99 -65.33
C GLU A 322 -48.84 -37.25 -65.11
N LEU A 323 -48.68 -37.93 -63.97
CA LEU A 323 -49.48 -39.11 -63.59
C LEU A 323 -50.95 -38.75 -63.33
N GLU A 324 -51.22 -37.66 -62.62
CA GLU A 324 -52.59 -37.16 -62.40
C GLU A 324 -53.26 -36.73 -63.71
N THR A 325 -52.48 -36.17 -64.64
CA THR A 325 -52.95 -35.79 -65.99
C THR A 325 -53.20 -37.04 -66.86
N ALA A 326 -52.33 -38.05 -66.79
CA ALA A 326 -52.51 -39.32 -67.48
C ALA A 326 -53.73 -40.10 -66.97
N MET A 327 -54.06 -40.01 -65.67
CA MET A 327 -55.29 -40.58 -65.12
C MET A 327 -56.54 -39.93 -65.71
N LYS A 328 -56.52 -38.63 -66.01
CA LYS A 328 -57.66 -37.95 -66.66
C LYS A 328 -57.81 -38.31 -68.14
N MET A 329 -56.72 -38.55 -68.86
CA MET A 329 -56.78 -38.82 -70.31
C MET A 329 -57.16 -40.25 -70.70
N LYS A 330 -57.14 -41.23 -69.79
CA LYS A 330 -57.46 -42.63 -70.11
C LYS A 330 -58.91 -43.08 -69.89
N TYR A 331 -59.82 -42.17 -69.51
CA TYR A 331 -61.23 -42.50 -69.32
C TYR A 331 -62.10 -42.38 -70.59
N GLU A 332 -61.55 -41.92 -71.72
CA GLU A 332 -62.35 -41.63 -72.92
C GLU A 332 -62.23 -42.65 -74.07
N GLU A 333 -61.45 -43.73 -73.96
CA GLU A 333 -61.36 -44.72 -75.04
C GLU A 333 -61.45 -46.18 -74.57
N SER A 334 -62.37 -46.93 -75.20
CA SER A 334 -62.57 -48.39 -75.22
C SER A 334 -63.50 -49.04 -74.17
N GLY A 335 -64.73 -49.33 -74.61
CA GLY A 335 -65.79 -50.03 -73.86
C GLY A 335 -65.72 -51.57 -73.86
N ALA A 336 -64.54 -52.19 -73.72
CA ALA A 336 -64.47 -53.64 -73.52
C ALA A 336 -63.21 -54.09 -72.75
N LYS A 337 -63.37 -54.27 -71.43
CA LYS A 337 -62.63 -55.14 -70.48
C LYS A 337 -62.56 -54.48 -69.10
N ILE A 338 -63.72 -54.44 -68.42
CA ILE A 338 -63.92 -53.80 -67.10
C ILE A 338 -62.97 -54.35 -66.03
N GLU A 339 -62.61 -55.63 -66.07
CA GLU A 339 -61.71 -56.25 -65.09
C GLU A 339 -60.24 -55.79 -65.23
N LYS A 340 -59.75 -55.61 -66.47
CA LYS A 340 -58.38 -55.11 -66.73
C LYS A 340 -58.23 -53.64 -66.37
N ILE A 341 -59.27 -52.83 -66.63
CA ILE A 341 -59.29 -51.42 -66.25
C ILE A 341 -59.29 -51.28 -64.73
N ASN A 342 -60.07 -52.09 -64.01
CA ASN A 342 -60.08 -52.05 -62.54
C ASN A 342 -58.73 -52.46 -61.93
N ALA A 343 -58.09 -53.54 -62.42
CA ALA A 343 -56.78 -53.97 -61.93
C ALA A 343 -55.68 -52.94 -62.23
N MET A 344 -55.70 -52.34 -63.43
CA MET A 344 -54.73 -51.30 -63.80
C MET A 344 -54.95 -49.99 -63.05
N ALA A 345 -56.20 -49.57 -62.84
CA ALA A 345 -56.53 -48.40 -62.05
C ALA A 345 -56.08 -48.56 -60.60
N GLU A 346 -56.19 -49.76 -60.02
CA GLU A 346 -55.71 -50.04 -58.66
C GLU A 346 -54.17 -50.00 -58.57
N ILE A 347 -53.45 -50.55 -59.56
CA ILE A 347 -51.97 -50.41 -59.63
C ILE A 347 -51.59 -48.93 -59.78
N GLN A 348 -52.24 -48.18 -60.67
CA GLN A 348 -51.95 -46.75 -60.87
C GLN A 348 -52.25 -45.91 -59.62
N LYS A 349 -53.36 -46.20 -58.92
CA LYS A 349 -53.69 -45.57 -57.64
C LYS A 349 -52.61 -45.85 -56.60
N GLN A 350 -52.14 -47.08 -56.50
CA GLN A 350 -51.05 -47.45 -55.59
C GLN A 350 -49.73 -46.76 -55.95
N LEU A 351 -49.47 -46.50 -57.24
CA LEU A 351 -48.31 -45.72 -57.67
C LEU A 351 -48.41 -44.24 -57.30
N VAL A 352 -49.61 -43.65 -57.38
CA VAL A 352 -49.87 -42.28 -56.90
C VAL A 352 -49.70 -42.21 -55.38
N ASP A 353 -50.20 -43.20 -54.64
CA ASP A 353 -50.00 -43.31 -53.19
C ASP A 353 -48.51 -43.47 -52.83
N ALA A 354 -47.73 -44.19 -53.65
CA ALA A 354 -46.27 -44.32 -53.50
C ALA A 354 -45.55 -43.00 -53.76
N ALA A 355 -45.93 -42.26 -54.80
CA ALA A 355 -45.37 -40.94 -55.10
C ALA A 355 -45.68 -39.92 -53.99
N GLN A 356 -46.90 -39.95 -53.44
CA GLN A 356 -47.25 -39.11 -52.29
C GLN A 356 -46.43 -39.48 -51.05
N ALA A 357 -46.28 -40.77 -50.75
CA ALA A 357 -45.45 -41.23 -49.63
C ALA A 357 -43.97 -40.83 -49.80
N ALA A 358 -43.46 -40.75 -51.02
CA ALA A 358 -42.11 -40.28 -51.29
C ALA A 358 -41.95 -38.76 -51.05
N VAL A 359 -42.93 -37.96 -51.47
CA VAL A 359 -42.95 -36.51 -51.16
C VAL A 359 -43.03 -36.27 -49.64
N ASP A 360 -43.80 -37.09 -48.92
CA ASP A 360 -43.87 -37.03 -47.46
C ASP A 360 -42.49 -37.36 -46.82
N ILE A 361 -41.75 -38.33 -47.38
CA ILE A 361 -40.37 -38.65 -46.96
C ILE A 361 -39.43 -37.47 -47.21
N ASP A 362 -39.48 -36.83 -48.39
CA ASP A 362 -38.64 -35.67 -48.71
C ASP A 362 -38.86 -34.50 -47.73
N GLN A 363 -40.12 -34.23 -47.39
CA GLN A 363 -40.47 -33.21 -46.41
C GLN A 363 -39.91 -33.53 -45.02
N GLU A 364 -40.00 -34.79 -44.57
CA GLU A 364 -39.47 -35.21 -43.28
C GLU A 364 -37.93 -35.20 -43.26
N VAL A 365 -37.24 -35.51 -44.36
CA VAL A 365 -35.78 -35.40 -44.47
C VAL A 365 -35.32 -33.94 -44.30
N ILE A 366 -36.02 -32.98 -44.90
CA ILE A 366 -35.73 -31.55 -44.72
C ILE A 366 -35.91 -31.14 -43.25
N VAL A 367 -36.97 -31.63 -42.58
CA VAL A 367 -37.22 -31.38 -41.16
C VAL A 367 -36.08 -31.94 -40.29
N VAL A 368 -35.60 -33.15 -40.57
CA VAL A 368 -34.45 -33.76 -39.87
C VAL A 368 -33.17 -32.94 -40.08
N LEU A 369 -32.88 -32.52 -41.31
CA LEU A 369 -31.70 -31.69 -41.61
C LEU A 369 -31.77 -30.32 -40.93
N GLN A 370 -32.94 -29.67 -40.94
CA GLN A 370 -33.14 -28.40 -40.25
C GLN A 370 -32.99 -28.55 -38.74
N ALA A 371 -33.50 -29.63 -38.14
CA ALA A 371 -33.35 -29.92 -36.72
C ALA A 371 -31.88 -30.20 -36.35
N ASN A 372 -31.14 -30.93 -37.18
CA ASN A 372 -29.70 -31.16 -37.01
C ASN A 372 -28.87 -29.86 -37.07
N LEU A 373 -29.20 -28.96 -38.00
CA LEU A 373 -28.54 -27.64 -38.09
C LEU A 373 -28.84 -26.78 -36.85
N LYS A 374 -30.09 -26.76 -36.37
CA LYS A 374 -30.47 -26.09 -35.13
C LYS A 374 -29.69 -26.65 -33.93
N LEU A 375 -29.56 -27.98 -33.83
CA LEU A 375 -28.78 -28.64 -32.78
C LEU A 375 -27.29 -28.24 -32.83
N ARG A 376 -26.68 -28.21 -34.02
CA ARG A 376 -25.27 -27.77 -34.18
C ARG A 376 -25.07 -26.31 -33.78
N ASN A 377 -25.99 -25.44 -34.21
CA ASN A 377 -25.92 -24.01 -33.85
C ASN A 377 -26.06 -23.83 -32.33
N ALA A 378 -27.01 -24.52 -31.70
CA ALA A 378 -27.18 -24.51 -30.25
C ALA A 378 -25.92 -25.00 -29.52
N LEU A 379 -25.33 -26.13 -29.93
CA LEU A 379 -24.09 -26.64 -29.34
C LEU A 379 -22.89 -25.70 -29.54
N THR A 380 -22.81 -25.02 -30.68
CA THR A 380 -21.75 -24.03 -30.94
C THR A 380 -21.92 -22.81 -30.03
N SER A 381 -23.16 -22.33 -29.85
CA SER A 381 -23.47 -21.24 -28.91
C SER A 381 -23.10 -21.60 -27.47
N VAL A 382 -23.40 -22.82 -27.03
CA VAL A 382 -23.01 -23.32 -25.69
C VAL A 382 -21.49 -23.36 -25.53
N LYS A 383 -20.74 -23.84 -26.54
CA LYS A 383 -19.27 -23.87 -26.50
C LYS A 383 -18.67 -22.47 -26.45
N ASN A 384 -19.22 -21.53 -27.20
CA ASN A 384 -18.79 -20.13 -27.16
C ASN A 384 -19.05 -19.52 -25.78
N LEU A 385 -20.22 -19.76 -25.20
CA LEU A 385 -20.58 -19.31 -23.87
C LEU A 385 -19.62 -19.88 -22.79
N PHE A 386 -19.23 -21.15 -22.92
CA PHE A 386 -18.24 -21.76 -22.04
C PHE A 386 -16.84 -21.18 -22.24
N ALA A 387 -16.41 -20.94 -23.48
CA ALA A 387 -15.14 -20.28 -23.75
C ALA A 387 -15.10 -18.84 -23.21
N GLU A 388 -16.22 -18.12 -23.26
CA GLU A 388 -16.37 -16.80 -22.63
C GLU A 388 -16.31 -16.88 -21.10
N ARG A 389 -16.96 -17.87 -20.49
CA ARG A 389 -16.84 -18.16 -19.05
C ARG A 389 -15.39 -18.39 -18.63
N GLU A 390 -14.65 -19.25 -19.34
CA GLU A 390 -13.24 -19.54 -19.03
C GLU A 390 -12.34 -18.31 -19.22
N LYS A 391 -12.58 -17.51 -20.27
CA LYS A 391 -11.86 -16.23 -20.47
C LYS A 391 -12.14 -15.24 -19.34
N ALA A 392 -13.41 -15.10 -18.94
CA ALA A 392 -13.79 -14.23 -17.82
C ALA A 392 -13.13 -14.69 -16.51
N TYR A 393 -13.12 -16.00 -16.23
CA TYR A 393 -12.42 -16.55 -15.07
C TYR A 393 -10.91 -16.36 -15.12
N ALA A 394 -10.28 -16.55 -16.28
CA ALA A 394 -8.85 -16.34 -16.44
C ALA A 394 -8.45 -14.88 -16.22
N LEU A 395 -9.28 -13.92 -16.64
CA LEU A 395 -9.07 -12.49 -16.40
C LEU A 395 -9.21 -12.14 -14.92
N VAL A 396 -10.20 -12.71 -14.22
CA VAL A 396 -10.39 -12.39 -12.80
C VAL A 396 -9.42 -13.15 -11.88
N LYS A 397 -8.93 -14.33 -12.27
CA LYS A 397 -7.87 -15.04 -11.54
C LYS A 397 -6.53 -14.27 -11.54
N LYS A 398 -6.34 -13.32 -12.45
CA LYS A 398 -5.30 -12.29 -12.36
C LYS A 398 -5.72 -11.19 -11.38
N ASP A 399 -6.00 -11.58 -10.14
CA ASP A 399 -6.31 -10.65 -9.07
C ASP A 399 -5.13 -9.65 -8.93
N PRO A 400 -5.36 -8.33 -9.05
CA PRO A 400 -4.35 -7.31 -8.83
C PRO A 400 -3.69 -7.41 -7.45
N SER A 401 -4.33 -8.03 -6.45
CA SER A 401 -3.73 -8.26 -5.13
C SER A 401 -2.52 -9.21 -5.16
N ASN A 402 -2.46 -10.09 -6.17
CA ASN A 402 -1.32 -10.98 -6.41
C ASN A 402 -0.25 -10.31 -7.28
N ASP A 403 -0.51 -9.11 -7.82
CA ASP A 403 0.49 -8.28 -8.48
C ASP A 403 1.45 -7.68 -7.42
N PRO A 404 2.75 -7.98 -7.48
CA PRO A 404 3.74 -7.39 -6.58
C PRO A 404 3.66 -5.86 -6.54
N SER A 405 3.40 -5.22 -7.68
CA SER A 405 3.33 -3.76 -7.83
C SER A 405 2.21 -3.15 -6.98
N PHE A 406 1.05 -3.82 -6.91
CA PHE A 406 -0.09 -3.39 -6.11
C PHE A 406 0.18 -3.58 -4.61
N ARG A 407 0.78 -4.72 -4.23
CA ARG A 407 1.20 -4.99 -2.84
C ARG A 407 2.22 -3.96 -2.35
N ILE A 408 3.14 -3.55 -3.22
CA ILE A 408 4.16 -2.56 -2.93
C ILE A 408 3.58 -1.16 -2.73
N LEU A 409 2.62 -0.73 -3.56
CA LEU A 409 1.93 0.55 -3.36
C LEU A 409 1.12 0.56 -2.06
N ARG A 410 0.50 -0.56 -1.69
CA ARG A 410 -0.16 -0.75 -0.39
C ARG A 410 0.84 -0.66 0.76
N ASP A 411 1.98 -1.33 0.63
CA ASP A 411 2.99 -1.42 1.69
C ASP A 411 3.77 -0.09 1.84
N GLN A 412 3.82 0.76 0.81
CA GLN A 412 4.42 2.10 0.89
C GLN A 412 3.75 2.99 1.95
N GLN A 413 2.44 2.91 2.11
CA GLN A 413 1.73 3.65 3.17
C GLN A 413 2.00 3.07 4.55
N ALA A 414 2.13 1.75 4.66
CA ALA A 414 2.53 1.10 5.89
C ALA A 414 3.94 1.54 6.32
N LEU A 415 4.88 1.66 5.38
CA LEU A 415 6.22 2.18 5.65
C LEU A 415 6.21 3.64 6.07
N ALA A 416 5.45 4.50 5.38
CA ALA A 416 5.31 5.90 5.73
C ALA A 416 4.73 6.04 7.15
N LEU A 417 3.73 5.23 7.50
CA LEU A 417 3.15 5.16 8.83
C LEU A 417 4.18 4.69 9.88
N LEU A 418 4.91 3.62 9.62
CA LEU A 418 5.95 3.12 10.54
C LEU A 418 7.02 4.17 10.80
N LYS A 419 7.47 4.87 9.77
CA LYS A 419 8.43 5.97 9.90
C LYS A 419 7.86 7.12 10.72
N ALA A 420 6.66 7.59 10.38
CA ALA A 420 6.01 8.69 11.10
C ALA A 420 5.78 8.34 12.57
N ARG A 421 5.50 7.07 12.88
CA ARG A 421 5.40 6.56 14.24
C ARG A 421 6.73 6.57 14.97
N ALA A 422 7.81 6.11 14.34
CA ALA A 422 9.14 6.18 14.94
C ALA A 422 9.55 7.63 15.23
N ASP A 423 9.27 8.55 14.30
CA ASP A 423 9.53 9.99 14.46
C ASP A 423 8.68 10.57 15.61
N ALA A 424 7.38 10.27 15.65
CA ALA A 424 6.48 10.70 16.72
C ALA A 424 6.90 10.16 18.09
N GLN A 425 7.24 8.87 18.19
CA GLN A 425 7.75 8.27 19.44
C GLN A 425 9.06 8.93 19.89
N ARG A 426 9.99 9.18 18.96
CA ARG A 426 11.24 9.87 19.28
C ARG A 426 11.00 11.29 19.78
N SER A 427 10.15 12.06 19.11
CA SER A 427 9.81 13.42 19.53
C SER A 427 9.06 13.44 20.86
N MET A 428 8.20 12.47 21.11
CA MET A 428 7.53 12.28 22.42
C MET A 428 8.53 11.93 23.52
N PHE A 429 9.53 11.10 23.25
CA PHE A 429 10.61 10.82 24.20
C PHE A 429 11.42 12.08 24.53
N LEU A 430 11.74 12.89 23.51
CA LEU A 430 12.44 14.16 23.67
C LEU A 430 11.62 15.18 24.49
N ALA A 431 10.31 15.28 24.24
CA ALA A 431 9.39 16.09 25.03
C ALA A 431 9.29 15.59 26.48
N ALA A 432 9.24 14.27 26.68
CA ALA A 432 9.22 13.68 28.01
C ALA A 432 10.55 13.86 28.76
N SER A 433 11.69 13.85 28.05
CA SER A 433 13.00 14.20 28.63
C SER A 433 13.02 15.68 29.05
N ALA A 434 12.46 16.58 28.23
CA ALA A 434 12.28 17.99 28.62
C ALA A 434 11.36 18.14 29.85
N LEU A 435 10.32 17.32 29.99
CA LEU A 435 9.49 17.27 31.20
C LEU A 435 10.32 16.91 32.43
N THR A 436 11.16 15.88 32.35
CA THR A 436 11.99 15.45 33.50
C THR A 436 12.91 16.57 33.99
N TYR A 437 13.47 17.35 33.06
CA TYR A 437 14.23 18.55 33.41
C TYR A 437 13.34 19.62 34.02
N GLU A 438 12.16 19.89 33.47
CA GLU A 438 11.21 20.91 33.94
C GLU A 438 10.75 20.65 35.39
N ILE A 439 10.42 19.40 35.72
CA ILE A 439 10.05 18.97 37.08
C ILE A 439 11.27 18.63 37.96
N ASN A 440 12.48 18.78 37.41
CA ASN A 440 13.76 18.44 38.04
C ASN A 440 13.76 17.08 38.76
N THR A 441 13.16 16.07 38.12
CA THR A 441 13.00 14.72 38.68
C THR A 441 13.02 13.71 37.55
N LYS A 442 13.81 12.63 37.70
CA LYS A 442 13.80 11.52 36.76
C LYS A 442 12.47 10.78 36.82
N VAL A 443 11.89 10.47 35.66
CA VAL A 443 10.62 9.77 35.54
C VAL A 443 10.88 8.31 35.15
N PRO A 444 10.76 7.34 36.06
CA PRO A 444 10.98 5.93 35.74
C PRO A 444 9.90 5.39 34.80
N GLY A 445 10.28 4.45 33.92
CA GLY A 445 9.37 3.77 32.99
C GLY A 445 8.91 4.63 31.79
N LEU A 446 9.52 5.80 31.61
CA LEU A 446 9.21 6.72 30.51
C LEU A 446 9.50 6.13 29.13
N ASP A 447 10.64 5.46 29.01
CA ASP A 447 11.08 4.71 27.84
C ASP A 447 10.05 3.64 27.44
N GLY A 448 9.60 2.83 28.41
CA GLY A 448 8.57 1.81 28.20
C GLY A 448 7.23 2.42 27.77
N ALA A 449 6.81 3.51 28.41
CA ALA A 449 5.56 4.19 28.07
C ALA A 449 5.57 4.76 26.64
N VAL A 450 6.68 5.38 26.21
CA VAL A 450 6.82 5.89 24.84
C VAL A 450 6.86 4.74 23.83
N MET A 451 7.54 3.64 24.14
CA MET A 451 7.55 2.46 23.27
C MET A 451 6.18 1.82 23.09
N ASN A 452 5.40 1.76 24.16
CA ASN A 452 4.04 1.22 24.13
C ASN A 452 3.06 2.16 23.42
N ALA A 453 3.40 3.44 23.22
CA ALA A 453 2.61 4.38 22.43
C ALA A 453 2.74 4.09 20.93
N ASN A 454 2.16 2.99 20.49
CA ASN A 454 2.37 2.41 19.16
C ASN A 454 1.29 2.75 18.12
N ASN A 455 0.41 3.70 18.41
CA ASN A 455 -0.66 4.19 17.53
C ASN A 455 -1.06 5.60 17.98
N ALA A 456 -1.86 6.29 17.16
CA ALA A 456 -2.27 7.67 17.42
C ALA A 456 -2.96 7.85 18.78
N ILE A 457 -3.85 6.92 19.16
CA ILE A 457 -4.61 6.98 20.42
C ILE A 457 -3.66 6.88 21.62
N ALA A 458 -2.68 5.99 21.56
CA ALA A 458 -1.71 5.80 22.62
C ALA A 458 -0.71 6.98 22.71
N LEU A 459 -0.33 7.58 21.57
CA LEU A 459 0.49 8.80 21.52
C LEU A 459 -0.25 10.01 22.10
N ASP A 460 -1.54 10.17 21.82
CA ASP A 460 -2.39 11.21 22.42
C ASP A 460 -2.59 10.99 23.93
N SER A 461 -2.76 9.74 24.34
CA SER A 461 -2.85 9.36 25.75
C SER A 461 -1.55 9.69 26.49
N LEU A 462 -0.40 9.43 25.86
CA LEU A 462 0.90 9.80 26.40
C LEU A 462 1.05 11.33 26.50
N THR A 463 0.67 12.08 25.47
CA THR A 463 0.66 13.55 25.49
C THR A 463 -0.15 14.09 26.66
N SER A 464 -1.34 13.52 26.89
CA SER A 464 -2.22 13.89 28.00
C SER A 464 -1.60 13.52 29.36
N CYS A 465 -0.95 12.36 29.45
CA CYS A 465 -0.24 11.92 30.66
C CYS A 465 0.93 12.85 31.01
N LEU A 466 1.76 13.24 30.04
CA LEU A 466 2.87 14.18 30.26
C LEU A 466 2.36 15.54 30.76
N LYS A 467 1.28 16.06 30.17
CA LYS A 467 0.62 17.30 30.66
C LYS A 467 0.08 17.14 32.08
N LYS A 468 -0.53 16.00 32.40
CA LYS A 468 -1.03 15.69 33.74
C LYS A 468 0.10 15.69 34.77
N ILE A 469 1.22 15.03 34.46
CA ILE A 469 2.42 15.00 35.32
C ILE A 469 2.93 16.42 35.58
N TYR A 470 3.09 17.23 34.53
CA TYR A 470 3.51 18.62 34.64
C TYR A 470 2.56 19.48 35.49
N ASN A 471 1.25 19.37 35.24
CA ASN A 471 0.24 20.11 35.99
C ASN A 471 0.20 19.68 37.47
N ASN A 472 0.27 18.37 37.74
CA ASN A 472 0.34 17.84 39.10
C ASN A 472 1.57 18.36 39.84
N TYR A 473 2.73 18.43 39.17
CA TYR A 473 3.94 19.02 39.73
C TYR A 473 3.74 20.50 40.08
N ARG A 474 3.16 21.30 39.18
CA ARG A 474 2.84 22.71 39.45
C ARG A 474 1.83 22.89 40.57
N THR A 475 0.84 22.02 40.69
CA THR A 475 -0.11 22.04 41.81
C THR A 475 0.58 21.68 43.13
N ALA A 476 1.50 20.72 43.12
CA ALA A 476 2.20 20.26 44.31
C ALA A 476 3.22 21.30 44.82
N PHE A 477 4.04 21.87 43.94
CA PHE A 477 5.16 22.74 44.31
C PHE A 477 4.88 24.25 44.10
N GLY A 478 3.84 24.61 43.35
CA GLY A 478 3.50 26.00 43.03
C GLY A 478 4.19 26.52 41.77
N THR A 479 4.21 27.84 41.62
CA THR A 479 4.92 28.53 40.53
C THR A 479 6.27 29.05 41.02
N PRO A 480 7.31 29.00 40.16
CA PRO A 480 8.62 29.59 40.47
C PRO A 480 8.49 31.05 40.90
N GLN A 481 9.29 31.45 41.89
CA GLN A 481 9.43 32.82 42.34
C GLN A 481 10.67 33.44 41.68
N ASP A 482 10.58 34.70 41.32
CA ASP A 482 11.68 35.42 40.68
C ASP A 482 12.63 36.03 41.71
N TYR A 483 13.92 35.89 41.43
CA TYR A 483 15.05 36.35 42.22
C TYR A 483 16.06 37.04 41.29
N ALA A 484 16.94 37.84 41.88
CA ALA A 484 18.07 38.42 41.17
C ALA A 484 19.32 38.29 42.03
N ALA A 485 20.39 37.77 41.44
CA ALA A 485 21.70 37.67 42.07
C ALA A 485 22.72 38.49 41.28
N THR A 486 23.55 39.23 42.01
CA THR A 486 24.68 39.97 41.44
C THR A 486 25.96 39.20 41.71
N VAL A 487 26.67 38.83 40.65
CA VAL A 487 27.80 37.92 40.67
C VAL A 487 29.03 38.62 40.12
N SER A 488 30.03 38.82 40.96
CA SER A 488 31.35 39.31 40.55
C SER A 488 32.18 38.16 40.01
N VAL A 489 32.56 38.24 38.73
CA VAL A 489 33.39 37.21 38.09
C VAL A 489 34.78 37.18 38.74
N ARG A 490 35.32 38.34 39.12
CA ARG A 490 36.55 38.42 39.92
C ARG A 490 36.47 37.60 41.21
N LYS A 491 35.39 37.73 41.98
CA LYS A 491 35.21 36.94 43.21
C LYS A 491 35.07 35.44 42.93
N LEU A 492 34.39 35.06 41.84
CA LEU A 492 34.28 33.65 41.41
C LEU A 492 35.64 33.03 41.04
N LEU A 493 36.58 33.84 40.56
CA LEU A 493 37.96 33.42 40.30
C LEU A 493 38.83 33.37 41.57
N GLY A 494 38.24 33.61 42.75
CA GLY A 494 38.91 33.55 44.05
C GLY A 494 39.69 34.81 44.43
N ILE A 495 39.52 35.90 43.68
CA ILE A 495 40.16 37.19 43.96
C ILE A 495 39.26 37.97 44.92
N THR A 496 39.57 37.88 46.22
CA THR A 496 38.74 38.41 47.33
C THR A 496 39.49 39.35 48.28
N GLY A 497 40.75 39.66 47.98
CA GLY A 497 41.55 40.61 48.74
C GLY A 497 42.89 40.92 48.06
N PRO A 498 43.65 41.91 48.56
CA PRO A 498 44.95 42.27 48.00
C PRO A 498 45.96 41.13 48.16
N ARG A 499 46.88 41.01 47.19
CA ARG A 499 47.96 40.01 47.21
C ARG A 499 49.29 40.65 46.86
N VAL A 500 50.34 40.22 47.55
CA VAL A 500 51.72 40.63 47.22
C VAL A 500 52.21 39.79 46.04
N ASP A 501 52.63 40.45 44.96
CA ASP A 501 53.23 39.81 43.81
C ASP A 501 54.63 39.29 44.17
N ALA A 502 54.85 37.98 44.00
CA ALA A 502 56.11 37.34 44.34
C ALA A 502 57.30 37.82 43.49
N VAL A 503 57.06 38.36 42.29
CA VAL A 503 58.11 38.81 41.37
C VAL A 503 58.45 40.28 41.60
N THR A 504 57.43 41.13 41.76
CA THR A 504 57.63 42.59 41.86
C THR A 504 57.65 43.12 43.30
N GLY A 505 57.18 42.35 44.28
CA GLY A 505 57.03 42.78 45.67
C GLY A 505 55.90 43.79 45.90
N ALA A 506 55.19 44.22 44.84
CA ALA A 506 54.08 45.16 44.94
C ALA A 506 52.83 44.48 45.52
N THR A 507 52.11 45.20 46.39
CA THR A 507 50.77 44.76 46.83
C THR A 507 49.77 45.14 45.76
N LEU A 508 49.17 44.14 45.11
CA LEU A 508 48.19 44.34 44.05
C LEU A 508 46.79 44.44 44.63
N SER A 509 46.05 45.44 44.18
CA SER A 509 44.61 45.54 44.45
C SER A 509 43.85 44.37 43.81
N GLU A 510 42.60 44.16 44.20
CA GLU A 510 41.78 43.10 43.60
C GLU A 510 41.55 43.33 42.09
N GLY A 511 41.36 44.60 41.70
CA GLY A 511 41.18 44.99 40.30
C GLY A 511 42.45 44.78 39.47
N GLU A 512 43.62 45.11 40.02
CA GLU A 512 44.91 44.87 39.37
C GLU A 512 45.19 43.38 39.18
N GLN A 513 44.83 42.55 40.16
CA GLN A 513 44.92 41.09 40.05
C GLN A 513 44.01 40.55 38.92
N PHE A 514 42.76 41.03 38.86
CA PHE A 514 41.81 40.63 37.82
C PHE A 514 42.28 41.02 36.43
N ARG A 515 42.73 42.27 36.27
CA ARG A 515 43.28 42.80 35.02
C ARG A 515 44.48 41.98 34.52
N ARG A 516 45.42 41.67 35.41
CA ARG A 516 46.58 40.83 35.06
C ARG A 516 46.16 39.45 34.61
N LEU A 517 45.15 38.85 35.24
CA LEU A 517 44.58 37.57 34.83
C LEU A 517 43.92 37.68 33.45
N LEU A 518 43.10 38.71 33.23
CA LEU A 518 42.38 38.94 31.97
C LEU A 518 43.33 39.10 30.77
N LEU A 519 44.47 39.77 30.97
CA LEU A 519 45.47 40.05 29.94
C LEU A 519 46.54 38.95 29.78
N GLN A 520 46.41 37.80 30.45
CA GLN A 520 47.31 36.67 30.20
C GLN A 520 47.13 36.15 28.78
N ASN A 521 48.23 35.76 28.11
CA ASN A 521 48.20 35.23 26.74
C ASN A 521 47.18 34.11 26.53
N ALA A 522 46.90 33.28 27.55
CA ALA A 522 45.91 32.21 27.49
C ALA A 522 44.46 32.69 27.35
N ASN A 523 44.19 33.94 27.75
CA ASN A 523 42.86 34.56 27.75
C ASN A 523 42.67 35.52 26.57
N LEU A 524 43.73 35.81 25.79
CA LEU A 524 43.63 36.66 24.60
C LEU A 524 43.13 35.84 23.41
N ASP A 525 42.20 36.40 22.62
CA ASP A 525 41.66 35.72 21.42
C ASP A 525 42.53 35.91 20.15
N GLY A 526 43.64 36.66 20.28
CA GLY A 526 44.53 37.03 19.16
C GLY A 526 43.94 38.06 18.18
N ARG A 527 42.74 38.57 18.45
CA ARG A 527 41.98 39.54 17.64
C ARG A 527 41.59 40.79 18.45
N GLY A 528 42.23 40.99 19.59
CA GLY A 528 42.01 42.15 20.47
C GLY A 528 40.87 41.98 21.46
N GLY A 529 40.33 40.77 21.63
CA GLY A 529 39.37 40.41 22.66
C GLY A 529 39.99 39.54 23.77
N VAL A 530 39.23 39.37 24.84
CA VAL A 530 39.61 38.60 26.03
C VAL A 530 38.51 37.62 26.42
N GLY A 531 38.88 36.45 26.94
CA GLY A 531 37.96 35.42 27.39
C GLY A 531 38.38 34.81 28.72
N ILE A 532 37.43 34.62 29.62
CA ILE A 532 37.64 33.98 30.93
C ILE A 532 36.59 32.89 31.15
N THR A 533 37.02 31.81 31.80
CA THR A 533 36.14 30.68 32.14
C THR A 533 36.05 30.54 33.65
N PHE A 534 34.83 30.33 34.15
CA PHE A 534 34.56 30.09 35.57
C PHE A 534 33.42 29.08 35.73
N SER A 535 33.16 28.64 36.96
CA SER A 535 32.07 27.71 37.28
C SER A 535 31.17 28.27 38.36
N THR A 536 29.90 27.85 38.37
CA THR A 536 28.96 28.12 39.44
C THR A 536 28.46 26.79 39.98
N ASN A 537 28.47 26.62 41.30
CA ASN A 537 28.06 25.37 41.94
C ASN A 537 26.95 25.62 42.96
N LEU A 538 26.36 24.53 43.43
CA LEU A 538 25.29 24.54 44.43
C LEU A 538 25.80 24.07 45.80
N LEU A 539 27.11 24.11 46.05
CA LEU A 539 27.66 23.62 47.32
C LEU A 539 27.25 24.54 48.47
N PRO A 540 26.86 23.99 49.64
CA PRO A 540 26.61 24.78 50.84
C PRO A 540 27.83 25.66 51.18
N GLY A 541 27.59 26.91 51.59
CA GLY A 541 28.64 27.84 52.02
C GLY A 541 29.22 28.75 50.93
N ASN A 542 28.92 28.54 49.65
CA ASN A 542 29.32 29.49 48.60
C ASN A 542 28.48 30.79 48.61
N SER A 543 27.31 30.77 49.26
CA SER A 543 26.34 31.88 49.37
C SER A 543 25.88 32.52 48.05
N LEU A 544 26.23 31.92 46.90
CA LEU A 544 25.94 32.47 45.59
C LEU A 544 24.47 32.25 45.21
N TRP A 545 23.98 31.04 45.50
CA TRP A 545 22.60 30.63 45.30
C TRP A 545 22.03 30.18 46.64
N SER A 546 20.79 30.57 46.94
CA SER A 546 20.15 30.20 48.21
C SER A 546 20.05 28.67 48.34
N SER A 547 20.36 28.14 49.52
CA SER A 547 20.19 26.71 49.81
C SER A 547 18.74 26.29 50.02
N ASP A 548 17.84 27.27 50.14
CA ASP A 548 16.42 27.10 50.47
C ASP A 548 15.53 27.03 49.22
N VAL A 549 16.13 27.16 48.04
CA VAL A 549 15.44 27.05 46.75
C VAL A 549 15.91 25.83 45.95
N CYS A 550 15.05 25.36 45.06
CA CYS A 550 15.25 24.21 44.17
C CYS A 550 14.85 24.55 42.73
N ALA A 551 15.23 23.66 41.81
CA ALA A 551 14.92 23.79 40.37
C ALA A 551 15.23 25.20 39.81
N ASP A 552 16.35 25.77 40.26
CA ASP A 552 16.73 27.16 40.02
C ASP A 552 17.27 27.37 38.60
N ARG A 553 16.60 28.25 37.84
CA ARG A 553 16.86 28.48 36.41
C ARG A 553 16.92 29.96 36.11
N MET A 554 17.81 30.34 35.21
CA MET A 554 17.93 31.71 34.73
C MET A 554 16.66 32.14 33.98
N SER A 555 16.21 33.36 34.27
CA SER A 555 15.17 34.07 33.53
C SER A 555 15.78 35.18 32.65
N SER A 556 16.88 35.81 33.11
CA SER A 556 17.57 36.84 32.36
C SER A 556 19.01 37.05 32.81
N VAL A 557 19.82 37.70 31.96
CA VAL A 557 21.19 38.11 32.31
C VAL A 557 21.44 39.54 31.83
N GLN A 558 22.09 40.32 32.69
CA GLN A 558 22.69 41.61 32.35
C GLN A 558 24.15 41.60 32.80
N ALA A 559 24.96 42.46 32.21
CA ALA A 559 26.37 42.56 32.56
C ALA A 559 26.78 44.03 32.76
N GLN A 560 27.76 44.21 33.63
CA GLN A 560 28.40 45.46 33.97
C GLN A 560 29.90 45.23 33.92
N ILE A 561 30.62 46.08 33.19
CA ILE A 561 32.08 46.12 33.22
C ILE A 561 32.47 47.18 34.24
N VAL A 562 33.28 46.81 35.22
CA VAL A 562 33.73 47.70 36.30
C VAL A 562 35.16 48.13 36.03
N GLY A 563 35.42 49.42 36.13
CA GLY A 563 36.75 50.01 36.00
C GLY A 563 36.68 51.48 35.60
N ASP A 564 37.85 52.08 35.42
CA ASP A 564 37.97 53.52 35.15
C ASP A 564 38.18 53.81 33.67
N PHE A 565 37.53 54.86 33.14
CA PHE A 565 37.72 55.35 31.76
C PHE A 565 37.57 54.26 30.68
N LEU A 566 36.54 53.40 30.82
CA LEU A 566 36.29 52.24 29.97
C LEU A 566 35.46 52.53 28.70
N GLY A 567 35.07 53.78 28.43
CA GLY A 567 34.25 54.13 27.27
C GLY A 567 32.77 54.32 27.61
N ASP A 568 31.89 54.08 26.64
CA ASP A 568 30.44 54.24 26.73
C ASP A 568 29.70 53.03 27.34
N ASN A 569 28.36 53.13 27.45
CA ASN A 569 27.50 52.06 28.00
C ASN A 569 27.00 51.06 26.95
N GLN A 570 27.77 50.81 25.89
CA GLN A 570 27.37 49.96 24.76
C GLN A 570 28.30 48.77 24.52
N ALA A 571 29.22 48.49 25.44
CA ALA A 571 30.13 47.37 25.35
C ALA A 571 29.37 46.04 25.16
N GLN A 572 29.81 45.19 24.23
CA GLN A 572 29.28 43.86 24.01
C GLN A 572 30.09 42.83 24.81
N ILE A 573 29.37 41.93 25.49
CA ILE A 573 29.89 40.73 26.14
C ILE A 573 29.15 39.51 25.60
N ASN A 574 29.91 38.49 25.24
CA ASN A 574 29.39 37.19 24.84
C ASN A 574 29.51 36.23 26.01
N LEU A 575 28.42 35.56 26.36
CA LEU A 575 28.39 34.59 27.44
C LEU A 575 27.96 33.22 26.90
N SER A 576 28.77 32.19 27.12
CA SER A 576 28.45 30.82 26.74
C SER A 576 28.43 29.90 27.97
N LEU A 577 27.48 28.96 27.98
CA LEU A 577 27.37 27.94 29.03
C LEU A 577 27.67 26.59 28.43
N THR A 578 28.63 25.88 28.99
CA THR A 578 29.04 24.55 28.50
C THR A 578 29.15 23.54 29.64
N GLY A 579 29.18 22.26 29.29
CA GLY A 579 29.27 21.17 30.25
C GLY A 579 27.96 20.90 31.00
N SER A 580 28.10 20.17 32.11
CA SER A 580 26.97 19.70 32.91
C SER A 580 26.28 20.86 33.65
N SER A 581 24.96 20.74 33.78
CA SER A 581 24.15 21.64 34.58
C SER A 581 23.62 20.92 35.82
N PHE A 582 23.49 21.64 36.92
CA PHE A 582 23.15 21.08 38.22
C PHE A 582 21.90 21.74 38.78
N MET A 583 21.00 20.99 39.41
CA MET A 583 19.83 21.57 40.08
C MET A 583 19.51 20.81 41.38
N ARG A 584 19.21 21.54 42.45
CA ARG A 584 18.71 20.91 43.69
C ARG A 584 17.29 20.41 43.47
N ALA A 585 17.01 19.18 43.88
CA ALA A 585 15.65 18.65 43.86
C ALA A 585 14.77 19.37 44.89
N CYS A 586 13.46 19.39 44.63
CA CYS A 586 12.50 20.10 45.48
C CYS A 586 11.96 19.26 46.65
N ASP A 587 12.14 17.93 46.57
CA ASP A 587 11.63 16.91 47.49
C ASP A 587 12.71 16.31 48.40
N GLY A 588 13.95 16.85 48.39
CA GLY A 588 15.05 16.35 49.22
C GLY A 588 16.37 17.11 49.02
N ASP A 589 17.47 16.60 49.57
CA ASP A 589 18.83 17.18 49.50
C ASP A 589 19.66 16.75 48.27
N ARG A 590 19.05 16.00 47.34
CA ARG A 590 19.76 15.54 46.14
C ARG A 590 20.01 16.68 45.15
N VAL A 591 21.14 16.59 44.46
CA VAL A 591 21.47 17.43 43.29
C VAL A 591 21.34 16.55 42.05
N GLU A 592 20.49 16.97 41.12
CA GLU A 592 20.36 16.35 39.82
C GLU A 592 21.32 16.99 38.83
N THR A 593 21.88 16.16 37.95
CA THR A 593 22.80 16.58 36.89
C THR A 593 22.12 16.38 35.54
N TRP A 594 22.19 17.40 34.69
CA TRP A 594 21.54 17.41 33.38
C TRP A 594 22.51 17.84 32.29
N THR A 595 22.45 17.13 31.15
CA THR A 595 23.21 17.48 29.96
C THR A 595 22.26 18.10 28.95
N LEU A 596 22.35 19.43 28.78
CA LEU A 596 21.46 20.16 27.89
C LEU A 596 22.10 20.24 26.51
N GLY A 597 21.33 20.08 25.44
CA GLY A 597 21.86 20.20 24.09
C GLY A 597 20.80 20.48 23.06
N LYS A 598 21.23 20.77 21.83
CA LYS A 598 20.32 20.91 20.70
C LYS A 598 19.95 19.51 20.19
N ALA A 599 18.69 19.29 19.81
CA ALA A 599 18.29 18.03 19.20
C ALA A 599 19.20 17.69 18.01
N GLY A 600 19.87 16.53 18.05
CA GLY A 600 20.81 16.07 17.03
C GLY A 600 22.27 16.56 17.17
N SER A 601 22.62 17.24 18.27
CA SER A 601 24.00 17.63 18.56
C SER A 601 24.33 17.41 20.04
N SER A 602 25.50 16.83 20.31
CA SER A 602 26.07 16.72 21.66
C SER A 602 26.68 18.04 22.16
N ALA A 603 26.77 19.07 21.30
CA ALA A 603 27.26 20.38 21.69
C ALA A 603 26.24 21.09 22.60
N SER A 604 26.62 21.25 23.87
CA SER A 604 25.79 21.73 24.98
C SER A 604 25.85 23.25 25.18
N SER A 605 26.13 24.04 24.13
CA SER A 605 26.42 25.46 24.30
C SER A 605 25.16 26.31 24.22
N ALA A 606 24.69 26.82 25.37
CA ALA A 606 23.79 27.96 25.39
C ALA A 606 24.61 29.25 25.25
N PHE A 607 24.11 30.25 24.53
CA PHE A 607 24.87 31.45 24.19
C PHE A 607 24.00 32.70 24.31
N ALA A 608 24.57 33.77 24.86
CA ALA A 608 23.98 35.10 24.93
C ALA A 608 24.96 36.16 24.45
N VAL A 609 24.42 37.14 23.73
CA VAL A 609 25.10 38.39 23.40
C VAL A 609 24.45 39.48 24.25
N ILE A 610 25.22 40.05 25.17
CA ILE A 610 24.76 40.99 26.18
C ILE A 610 25.40 42.34 25.87
N GLN A 611 24.58 43.38 25.76
CA GLN A 611 25.08 44.76 25.82
C GLN A 611 25.26 45.12 27.29
N ALA A 612 26.52 45.24 27.70
CA ALA A 612 26.95 45.61 29.03
C ALA A 612 27.14 47.13 29.14
N GLY A 613 26.90 47.66 30.35
CA GLY A 613 27.26 49.04 30.68
C GLY A 613 28.63 49.12 31.34
N VAL A 614 29.20 50.32 31.33
CA VAL A 614 30.39 50.66 32.11
C VAL A 614 29.92 51.21 33.45
N ASN A 615 30.36 50.58 34.54
CA ASN A 615 29.97 50.89 35.92
C ASN A 615 28.44 50.91 36.19
N THR A 616 27.66 50.42 35.23
CA THR A 616 26.20 50.27 35.25
C THR A 616 25.82 48.99 34.48
N PHE A 617 24.56 48.53 34.56
CA PHE A 617 24.09 47.38 33.77
C PHE A 617 23.64 47.75 32.34
N GLY A 618 24.09 48.91 31.85
CA GLY A 618 23.77 49.43 30.52
C GLY A 618 22.40 50.10 30.45
N ASP A 619 22.12 50.71 29.29
CA ASP A 619 20.89 51.49 29.03
C ASP A 619 19.78 50.67 28.37
N VAL A 620 20.00 49.37 28.17
CA VAL A 620 19.01 48.50 27.51
C VAL A 620 17.83 48.25 28.47
N PRO A 621 16.60 48.64 28.11
CA PRO A 621 15.45 48.58 29.02
C PRO A 621 14.96 47.14 29.28
N THR A 622 15.38 46.17 28.44
CA THR A 622 14.99 44.77 28.58
C THR A 622 16.22 43.89 28.78
N PRO A 623 16.32 43.14 29.89
CA PRO A 623 17.39 42.17 30.12
C PRO A 623 17.48 41.10 29.03
N ASN A 624 18.67 40.57 28.77
CA ASN A 624 18.85 39.49 27.80
C ASN A 624 18.22 38.18 28.33
N THR A 625 17.37 37.53 27.54
CA THR A 625 16.68 36.27 27.90
C THR A 625 17.16 35.06 27.09
N SER A 626 18.28 35.18 26.36
CA SER A 626 18.84 34.08 25.54
C SER A 626 19.23 32.85 26.36
N LEU A 627 19.50 33.02 27.66
CA LEU A 627 19.80 31.93 28.61
C LEU A 627 18.59 31.53 29.46
N PHE A 628 17.37 31.94 29.10
CA PHE A 628 16.16 31.56 29.82
C PHE A 628 16.04 30.04 29.96
N GLY A 629 15.63 29.56 31.14
CA GLY A 629 15.40 28.16 31.46
C GLY A 629 16.68 27.33 31.66
N GLN A 630 17.87 27.92 31.50
CA GLN A 630 19.14 27.28 31.79
C GLN A 630 19.39 27.28 33.31
N SER A 631 19.91 26.19 33.89
CA SER A 631 20.28 26.20 35.32
C SER A 631 21.34 27.28 35.64
N VAL A 632 21.18 27.94 36.79
CA VAL A 632 22.13 28.90 37.37
C VAL A 632 23.46 28.26 37.79
N ALA A 633 23.50 26.94 37.94
CA ALA A 633 24.69 26.19 38.30
C ALA A 633 25.22 25.38 37.11
N ARG A 634 26.43 25.72 36.67
CA ARG A 634 27.09 25.10 35.51
C ARG A 634 28.54 24.80 35.78
N ALA A 635 28.99 23.68 35.18
CA ALA A 635 30.39 23.30 35.17
C ALA A 635 31.29 24.35 34.52
N SER A 636 30.80 25.05 33.48
CA SER A 636 31.58 26.05 32.76
C SER A 636 30.71 27.20 32.23
N TRP A 637 31.08 28.40 32.63
CA TRP A 637 30.66 29.68 32.05
C TRP A 637 31.86 30.27 31.34
N GLN A 638 31.71 30.62 30.08
CA GLN A 638 32.74 31.29 29.31
C GLN A 638 32.25 32.70 28.98
N LEU A 639 32.91 33.69 29.57
CA LEU A 639 32.67 35.10 29.31
C LEU A 639 33.74 35.60 28.34
N VAL A 640 33.31 36.19 27.24
CA VAL A 640 34.19 36.74 26.20
C VAL A 640 33.81 38.19 25.96
N ILE A 641 34.79 39.08 26.07
CA ILE A 641 34.69 40.46 25.60
C ILE A 641 35.36 40.49 24.21
N PRO A 642 34.60 40.45 23.11
CA PRO A 642 35.15 40.43 21.77
C PRO A 642 35.94 41.72 21.48
N GLY A 643 37.01 41.61 20.69
CA GLY A 643 37.73 42.78 20.20
C GLY A 643 36.93 43.61 19.20
N PRO A 644 37.38 44.84 18.87
CA PRO A 644 36.64 45.79 18.04
C PRO A 644 36.36 45.29 16.61
N ALA A 645 37.18 44.37 16.11
CA ALA A 645 36.95 43.74 14.80
C ALA A 645 35.73 42.80 14.79
N ALA A 646 35.42 42.18 15.93
CA ALA A 646 34.29 41.26 16.08
C ALA A 646 33.05 41.94 16.65
N ALA A 647 33.23 42.96 17.49
CA ALA A 647 32.17 43.81 18.02
C ALA A 647 32.60 45.28 17.95
N PRO A 648 32.20 46.04 16.91
CA PRO A 648 32.59 47.44 16.74
C PRO A 648 32.18 48.35 17.91
N THR A 649 31.16 47.97 18.68
CA THR A 649 30.73 48.67 19.89
C THR A 649 31.74 48.58 21.04
N ASN A 650 32.79 47.75 20.92
CA ASN A 650 33.90 47.68 21.88
C ASN A 650 35.12 48.52 21.45
N SER A 651 34.96 49.43 20.48
CA SER A 651 36.09 50.18 19.91
C SER A 651 36.74 51.19 20.85
N ASP A 652 35.98 51.69 21.82
CA ASP A 652 36.40 52.61 22.87
C ASP A 652 36.70 51.91 24.21
N LEU A 653 36.48 50.59 24.29
CA LEU A 653 36.68 49.80 25.50
C LEU A 653 38.16 49.51 25.75
N ASP A 654 38.71 50.12 26.80
CA ASP A 654 40.09 49.86 27.24
C ASP A 654 40.16 48.63 28.16
N LEU A 655 40.49 47.47 27.57
CA LEU A 655 40.65 46.21 28.31
C LEU A 655 41.71 46.29 29.42
N THR A 656 42.65 47.23 29.36
CA THR A 656 43.69 47.41 30.38
C THR A 656 43.22 48.16 31.61
N LYS A 657 41.96 48.60 31.65
CA LYS A 657 41.39 49.29 32.82
C LYS A 657 40.25 48.53 33.47
N ILE A 658 39.92 47.35 32.95
CA ILE A 658 38.88 46.49 33.54
C ILE A 658 39.37 45.95 34.88
N GLU A 659 38.54 46.11 35.91
CA GLU A 659 38.80 45.69 37.28
C GLU A 659 37.87 44.56 37.73
N ASP A 660 36.67 44.47 37.15
CA ASP A 660 35.75 43.35 37.35
C ASP A 660 34.76 43.27 36.19
N VAL A 661 34.11 42.12 36.06
CA VAL A 661 32.87 41.98 35.30
C VAL A 661 31.81 41.46 36.25
N VAL A 662 30.73 42.22 36.40
CA VAL A 662 29.63 41.91 37.29
C VAL A 662 28.43 41.48 36.46
N LEU A 663 27.93 40.27 36.71
CA LEU A 663 26.74 39.74 36.08
C LEU A 663 25.55 39.92 37.02
N LYS A 664 24.44 40.45 36.53
CA LYS A 664 23.16 40.40 37.22
C LYS A 664 22.33 39.31 36.55
N VAL A 665 22.15 38.22 37.29
CA VAL A 665 21.41 37.04 36.82
C VAL A 665 20.03 37.11 37.45
N GLY A 666 19.01 37.33 36.62
CA GLY A 666 17.63 37.06 37.00
C GLY A 666 17.40 35.56 36.93
N HIS A 667 16.77 34.99 37.95
CA HIS A 667 16.51 33.57 38.02
C HIS A 667 15.18 33.28 38.71
N SER A 668 14.59 32.13 38.41
CA SER A 668 13.30 31.70 38.93
C SER A 668 13.47 30.33 39.57
N ALA A 669 13.05 30.21 40.83
CA ALA A 669 13.24 29.00 41.61
C ALA A 669 12.02 28.68 42.47
N LEU A 670 11.89 27.42 42.89
CA LEU A 670 10.83 26.97 43.79
C LEU A 670 11.36 26.89 45.23
N PRO A 671 10.53 27.15 46.24
CA PRO A 671 10.92 26.91 47.63
C PRO A 671 11.11 25.42 47.88
N ARG A 672 12.16 25.06 48.61
CA ARG A 672 12.39 23.67 49.03
C ARG A 672 11.35 23.24 50.04
N ARG A 673 10.97 21.98 49.98
CA ARG A 673 10.10 21.34 50.98
C ARG A 673 10.88 20.28 51.74
N SER A 674 10.57 20.16 53.03
CA SER A 674 11.16 19.17 53.93
C SER A 674 10.52 17.78 53.81
N ALA A 675 9.31 17.69 53.23
CA ALA A 675 8.59 16.44 53.04
C ALA A 675 8.66 15.97 51.57
N PRO A 676 8.99 14.69 51.32
CA PRO A 676 8.97 14.14 49.98
C PRO A 676 7.54 14.12 49.44
N MET A 677 7.34 14.64 48.23
CA MET A 677 6.08 14.54 47.49
C MET A 677 6.33 13.80 46.18
N SER A 678 5.55 12.77 45.92
CA SER A 678 5.57 12.06 44.65
C SER A 678 4.57 12.69 43.67
N VAL A 679 5.01 12.97 42.45
CA VAL A 679 4.09 13.24 41.34
C VAL A 679 3.43 11.92 40.94
N ASP A 680 2.12 11.93 40.69
CA ASP A 680 1.39 10.76 40.18
C ASP A 680 1.89 10.39 38.78
N LEU A 681 2.58 9.25 38.67
CA LEU A 681 3.10 8.69 37.42
C LEU A 681 2.26 7.51 36.89
N SER A 682 1.13 7.20 37.53
CA SER A 682 0.33 5.99 37.22
C SER A 682 -0.15 5.93 35.76
N CYS A 683 -0.37 7.08 35.12
CA CYS A 683 -0.81 7.13 33.72
C CYS A 683 0.23 6.58 32.73
N LEU A 684 1.52 6.51 33.08
CA LEU A 684 2.55 5.93 32.22
C LEU A 684 2.35 4.41 32.08
N ALA A 685 1.89 3.74 33.15
CA ALA A 685 1.70 2.30 33.17
C ALA A 685 0.47 1.82 32.37
N SER A 686 -0.42 2.74 31.98
CA SER A 686 -1.61 2.47 31.16
C SER A 686 -1.40 2.74 29.67
N ILE A 687 -0.27 3.31 29.25
CA ILE A 687 -0.03 3.61 27.84
C ILE A 687 0.14 2.31 27.05
N GLY A 688 -0.67 2.14 26.00
CA GLY A 688 -0.64 0.99 25.10
C GLY A 688 -1.24 -0.32 25.66
N LYS A 689 -1.97 -0.25 26.78
CA LYS A 689 -2.74 -1.38 27.33
C LYS A 689 -4.18 -1.42 26.83
#